data_AF-A0A2E9TAM4-F1
#
_entry.id   AF-A0A2E9TAM4-F1
#
_cell.length_a   1.000
_cell.length_b   1.000
_cell.length_c   1.000
_cell.angle_alpha   90.00
_cell.angle_beta   90.00
_cell.angle_gamma   90.00
#
_symmetry.space_group_name_H-M   'P 1'
#
loop_
_entity.id
_entity.type
_entity.pdbx_description
1 polymer ?
#
loop_
_entity_poly.entity_id
_entity_poly.type
_entity_poly.pdbx_seq_one_letter_code
_entity_poly.pdbx_strand_id
1 'polypeptide(L)'
;MPERRVLLIVLDGLGYSRERLATLKEEVWKNLPPSLSSLLLTQAESVLARSPTAGNQKPEDLAADALLPVAAENLPENAGFDDATSRLQTLEALTSASAGTDVMENVASIVRAQATHQRYVPIAANATHLAEIRNSNLTIPTSASGRWAGFEDVLPPVQGNSDTGHQQIANLRLAPQLPLEITQSINDGSFFRNPELTGVVSRAVADRRSLNFTFLLSGVGGSDGRVHSAWNHLEAFLRLLFEVHGADPRLVRMQAILDGRDSPDTSSMTSIGGTGGGYIDRLEELLGRYDAKRSLSWVIGRNQAMDRDYREPNVRADYLSMIGGETATERGFGGLRRALARQHRNGVTDGDISAIAVLHGEIEPARVGSGDAFIDLNFRADRQRAKIASLAGAKDFLDRESGARGRNWTFEWMCPDLNLDICGLADYHPELGARYGVKAAFPNRPHKDNLLSLFPSFAPNDQYLLVGESVKELHMGYFLRGRRESPISSNCEVRHIVPSFGEQEGVVNDSDVYKVPAMRSVEITNALVEAMSARRYPLICANLASTDMLGHLLPRHFYAAVAAYEAVDAALARIVTVARDFGYHVVITSDHGNIELDASSHSVNDVLTTVVAPRGRLMLARREVYQAKLFDISWTVGRLLGVEEDLKRHMASTGDAVIGGPDVGRPIVEPV
;
A
#
# COMPACT_ATOMS: atom_id res chain seq x y z
N MET A 1 -14.14 -20.65 -22.19
CA MET A 1 -12.71 -20.92 -22.49
C MET A 1 -12.50 -22.43 -22.53
N PRO A 2 -11.47 -22.98 -23.21
CA PRO A 2 -11.12 -24.41 -23.11
C PRO A 2 -10.81 -24.79 -21.65
N GLU A 3 -10.69 -26.08 -21.35
CA GLU A 3 -10.61 -26.72 -20.01
C GLU A 3 -9.65 -26.12 -18.95
N ARG A 4 -8.85 -25.11 -19.30
CA ARG A 4 -7.90 -24.42 -18.41
C ARG A 4 -8.64 -23.56 -17.40
N ARG A 5 -8.40 -23.82 -16.11
CA ARG A 5 -9.00 -23.09 -15.00
C ARG A 5 -7.94 -22.63 -14.02
N VAL A 6 -8.11 -21.42 -13.48
CA VAL A 6 -7.18 -20.80 -12.55
C VAL A 6 -7.93 -20.31 -11.31
N LEU A 7 -7.38 -20.62 -10.14
CA LEU A 7 -7.75 -20.05 -8.86
C LEU A 7 -6.61 -19.14 -8.39
N LEU A 8 -6.87 -17.84 -8.28
CA LEU A 8 -5.98 -16.87 -7.67
C LEU A 8 -6.41 -16.65 -6.22
N ILE A 9 -5.53 -16.93 -5.27
CA ILE A 9 -5.74 -16.70 -3.83
C ILE A 9 -4.79 -15.60 -3.39
N VAL A 10 -5.35 -14.50 -2.88
CA VAL A 10 -4.63 -13.42 -2.24
C VAL A 10 -4.78 -13.59 -0.73
N LEU A 11 -3.68 -13.94 -0.07
CA LEU A 11 -3.58 -13.86 1.38
C LEU A 11 -3.38 -12.39 1.73
N ASP A 12 -4.10 -11.88 2.71
CA ASP A 12 -3.96 -10.47 3.08
C ASP A 12 -2.88 -10.33 4.16
N GLY A 13 -1.85 -9.52 3.94
CA GLY A 13 -0.87 -9.20 4.99
C GLY A 13 0.03 -10.36 5.45
N LEU A 14 0.45 -11.27 4.56
CA LEU A 14 1.43 -12.32 4.83
C LEU A 14 2.75 -12.13 4.06
N GLY A 15 3.74 -11.52 4.71
CA GLY A 15 5.12 -11.40 4.23
C GLY A 15 6.09 -12.33 4.95
N TYR A 16 7.40 -12.12 4.75
CA TYR A 16 8.44 -12.77 5.56
C TYR A 16 9.62 -11.81 5.80
N SER A 17 10.10 -11.74 7.04
CA SER A 17 11.20 -10.84 7.40
C SER A 17 12.54 -11.57 7.38
N ARG A 18 13.39 -11.28 6.39
CA ARG A 18 14.75 -11.85 6.30
C ARG A 18 15.59 -11.57 7.55
N GLU A 19 15.48 -10.37 8.11
CA GLU A 19 16.18 -9.97 9.34
C GLU A 19 15.74 -10.84 10.53
N ARG A 20 14.43 -10.93 10.79
CA ARG A 20 13.91 -11.74 11.90
C ARG A 20 14.20 -13.22 11.71
N LEU A 21 14.12 -13.72 10.47
CA LEU A 21 14.45 -15.10 10.15
C LEU A 21 15.95 -15.41 10.34
N ALA A 22 16.84 -14.46 10.05
CA ALA A 22 18.27 -14.60 10.34
C ALA A 22 18.52 -14.71 11.85
N THR A 23 17.92 -13.82 12.65
CA THR A 23 17.97 -13.90 14.13
C THR A 23 17.38 -15.20 14.65
N LEU A 24 16.27 -15.67 14.08
CA LEU A 24 15.66 -16.95 14.43
C LEU A 24 16.61 -18.12 14.14
N LYS A 25 17.23 -18.18 12.96
CA LYS A 25 18.20 -19.23 12.61
C LYS A 25 19.36 -19.29 13.60
N GLU A 26 19.93 -18.15 13.93
CA GLU A 26 21.03 -18.07 14.90
C GLU A 26 20.64 -18.60 16.28
N GLU A 27 19.46 -18.19 16.79
CA GLU A 27 18.98 -18.64 18.09
C GLU A 27 18.61 -20.13 18.09
N VAL A 28 17.97 -20.63 17.03
CA VAL A 28 17.70 -22.07 16.89
C VAL A 28 19.01 -22.85 16.89
N TRP A 29 20.00 -22.43 16.09
CA TRP A 29 21.28 -23.14 15.98
C TRP A 29 22.01 -23.24 17.31
N LYS A 30 22.04 -22.16 18.11
CA LYS A 30 22.62 -22.14 19.46
C LYS A 30 21.94 -23.13 20.42
N ASN A 31 20.65 -23.40 20.22
CA ASN A 31 19.84 -24.25 21.08
C ASN A 31 19.70 -25.69 20.55
N LEU A 32 20.30 -26.03 19.41
CA LEU A 32 20.30 -27.40 18.89
C LEU A 32 21.21 -28.31 19.74
N PRO A 33 20.73 -29.50 20.13
CA PRO A 33 21.60 -30.53 20.67
C PRO A 33 22.78 -30.83 19.72
N PRO A 34 24.01 -31.00 20.23
CA PRO A 34 25.18 -31.29 19.40
C PRO A 34 25.00 -32.50 18.47
N SER A 35 24.23 -33.51 18.90
CA SER A 35 23.91 -34.67 18.08
C SER A 35 23.09 -34.32 16.83
N LEU A 36 22.15 -33.37 16.93
CA LEU A 36 21.32 -32.94 15.80
C LEU A 36 22.09 -32.02 14.86
N SER A 37 22.84 -31.05 15.41
CA SER A 37 23.62 -30.13 14.58
C SER A 37 24.75 -30.83 13.84
N SER A 38 25.48 -31.76 14.48
CA SER A 38 26.48 -32.60 13.78
C SER A 38 25.87 -33.44 12.67
N LEU A 39 24.69 -34.03 12.89
CA LEU A 39 24.02 -34.83 11.87
C LEU A 39 23.59 -33.98 10.67
N LEU A 40 22.98 -32.82 10.90
CA LEU A 40 22.59 -31.89 9.84
C LEU A 40 23.81 -31.44 9.01
N LEU A 41 24.94 -31.16 9.67
CA LEU A 41 26.19 -30.81 9.00
C LEU A 41 26.71 -31.95 8.12
N THR A 42 26.78 -33.19 8.64
CA THR A 42 27.22 -34.35 7.85
C THR A 42 26.30 -34.61 6.65
N GLN A 43 24.98 -34.42 6.82
CA GLN A 43 24.03 -34.55 5.72
C GLN A 43 24.24 -33.44 4.69
N ALA A 44 24.44 -32.20 5.12
CA ALA A 44 24.73 -31.06 4.23
C ALA A 44 26.03 -31.27 3.44
N GLU A 45 27.11 -31.73 4.08
CA GLU A 45 28.37 -32.10 3.41
C GLU A 45 28.15 -33.16 2.32
N SER A 46 27.38 -34.20 2.64
CA SER A 46 27.05 -35.28 1.70
C SER A 46 26.25 -34.78 0.50
N VAL A 47 25.27 -33.89 0.72
CA VAL A 47 24.47 -33.28 -0.35
C VAL A 47 25.32 -32.41 -1.26
N LEU A 48 26.15 -31.53 -0.67
CA LEU A 48 27.02 -30.63 -1.43
C LEU A 48 28.06 -31.42 -2.24
N ALA A 49 28.64 -32.48 -1.68
CA ALA A 49 29.59 -33.34 -2.39
C ALA A 49 28.97 -34.07 -3.61
N ARG A 50 27.64 -34.30 -3.59
CA ARG A 50 26.91 -34.96 -4.67
C ARG A 50 26.24 -33.99 -5.65
N SER A 51 26.24 -32.69 -5.33
CA SER A 51 25.55 -31.69 -6.13
C SER A 51 26.54 -30.93 -7.03
N PRO A 52 26.56 -31.21 -8.34
CA PRO A 52 27.48 -30.53 -9.27
C PRO A 52 27.16 -29.04 -9.44
N THR A 53 25.99 -28.59 -9.00
CA THR A 53 25.53 -27.19 -9.08
C THR A 53 25.71 -26.42 -7.78
N ALA A 54 26.15 -27.06 -6.69
CA ALA A 54 26.26 -26.46 -5.36
C ALA A 54 27.17 -25.21 -5.28
N GLY A 55 28.06 -25.01 -6.25
CA GLY A 55 28.98 -23.88 -6.27
C GLY A 55 29.86 -23.82 -5.01
N ASN A 56 30.02 -22.61 -4.45
CA ASN A 56 30.81 -22.37 -3.23
C ASN A 56 29.96 -22.40 -1.93
N GLN A 57 28.79 -23.05 -1.94
CA GLN A 57 27.97 -23.17 -0.74
C GLN A 57 28.71 -23.91 0.38
N LYS A 58 28.61 -23.38 1.60
CA LYS A 58 29.20 -24.00 2.79
C LYS A 58 28.18 -24.96 3.45
N PRO A 59 28.62 -26.12 3.97
CA PRO A 59 27.73 -27.04 4.68
C PRO A 59 26.99 -26.39 5.85
N GLU A 60 27.64 -25.47 6.58
CA GLU A 60 27.06 -24.76 7.72
C GLU A 60 25.88 -23.88 7.30
N ASP A 61 26.02 -23.17 6.16
CA ASP A 61 24.97 -22.30 5.63
C ASP A 61 23.76 -23.13 5.17
N LEU A 62 24.01 -24.25 4.48
CA LEU A 62 22.95 -25.16 4.03
C LEU A 62 22.21 -25.82 5.20
N ALA A 63 22.95 -26.26 6.23
CA ALA A 63 22.37 -26.84 7.43
C ALA A 63 21.54 -25.82 8.24
N ALA A 64 22.00 -24.57 8.35
CA ALA A 64 21.26 -23.50 9.01
C ALA A 64 19.99 -23.11 8.24
N ASP A 65 20.04 -23.10 6.91
CA ASP A 65 18.86 -22.84 6.07
C ASP A 65 17.77 -23.91 6.19
N ALA A 66 18.16 -25.17 6.41
CA ALA A 66 17.25 -26.29 6.60
C ALA A 66 16.44 -26.22 7.92
N LEU A 67 16.78 -25.28 8.81
CA LEU A 67 15.99 -25.02 10.02
C LEU A 67 14.68 -24.29 9.72
N LEU A 68 14.63 -23.51 8.65
CA LEU A 68 13.42 -22.77 8.31
C LEU A 68 12.44 -23.67 7.55
N PRO A 69 11.12 -23.58 7.85
CA PRO A 69 10.13 -24.45 7.24
C PRO A 69 9.91 -24.16 5.75
N VAL A 70 10.24 -22.97 5.25
CA VAL A 70 10.02 -22.57 3.85
C VAL A 70 11.36 -22.23 3.19
N ALA A 71 11.72 -23.00 2.17
CA ALA A 71 13.01 -22.90 1.49
C ALA A 71 13.24 -21.51 0.85
N ALA A 72 12.22 -20.96 0.20
CA ALA A 72 12.29 -19.69 -0.51
C ALA A 72 12.55 -18.48 0.42
N GLU A 73 12.26 -18.58 1.71
CA GLU A 73 12.50 -17.51 2.69
C GLU A 73 13.99 -17.36 3.05
N ASN A 74 14.81 -18.36 2.73
CA ASN A 74 16.26 -18.30 2.91
C ASN A 74 17.00 -17.50 1.82
N LEU A 75 16.33 -17.17 0.72
CA LEU A 75 16.97 -16.48 -0.40
C LEU A 75 17.34 -15.04 -0.01
N PRO A 76 18.58 -14.59 -0.27
CA PRO A 76 18.95 -13.20 -0.05
C PRO A 76 18.15 -12.27 -0.96
N GLU A 77 18.08 -11.00 -0.58
CA GLU A 77 17.54 -9.96 -1.45
C GLU A 77 18.37 -9.89 -2.73
N ASN A 78 17.72 -9.69 -3.88
CA ASN A 78 18.37 -9.61 -5.20
C ASN A 78 19.19 -10.86 -5.60
N ALA A 79 18.86 -12.05 -5.07
CA ALA A 79 19.52 -13.29 -5.45
C ALA A 79 19.47 -13.52 -6.97
N GLY A 80 20.61 -13.83 -7.59
CA GLY A 80 20.66 -14.21 -9.00
C GLY A 80 19.92 -15.52 -9.26
N PHE A 81 19.32 -15.67 -10.44
CA PHE A 81 18.46 -16.82 -10.76
C PHE A 81 19.15 -18.18 -10.61
N ASP A 82 20.37 -18.32 -11.16
CA ASP A 82 21.09 -19.60 -11.14
C ASP A 82 21.54 -19.97 -9.71
N ASP A 83 22.01 -18.98 -8.93
CA ASP A 83 22.41 -19.17 -7.53
C ASP A 83 21.22 -19.54 -6.64
N ALA A 84 20.08 -18.85 -6.79
CA ALA A 84 18.87 -19.15 -6.06
C ALA A 84 18.33 -20.54 -6.40
N THR A 85 18.30 -20.90 -7.69
CA THR A 85 17.87 -22.23 -8.14
C THR A 85 18.75 -23.32 -7.56
N SER A 86 20.08 -23.15 -7.61
CA SER A 86 21.03 -24.08 -7.01
C SER A 86 20.81 -24.24 -5.50
N ARG A 87 20.66 -23.13 -4.76
CA ARG A 87 20.42 -23.15 -3.31
C ARG A 87 19.12 -23.84 -2.93
N LEU A 88 18.05 -23.62 -3.68
CA LEU A 88 16.77 -24.30 -3.42
C LEU A 88 16.88 -25.80 -3.72
N GLN A 89 17.59 -26.20 -4.77
CA GLN A 89 17.81 -27.62 -5.11
C GLN A 89 18.63 -28.35 -4.04
N THR A 90 19.71 -27.75 -3.55
CA THR A 90 20.51 -28.36 -2.46
C THR A 90 19.72 -28.45 -1.17
N LEU A 91 18.90 -27.44 -0.87
CA LEU A 91 18.02 -27.45 0.31
C LEU A 91 16.91 -28.51 0.21
N GLU A 92 16.30 -28.67 -0.97
CA GLU A 92 15.33 -29.73 -1.25
C GLU A 92 15.96 -31.13 -1.12
N ALA A 93 17.19 -31.30 -1.60
CA ALA A 93 17.93 -32.55 -1.46
C ALA A 93 18.27 -32.89 0.01
N LEU A 94 18.67 -31.89 0.81
CA LEU A 94 18.95 -32.06 2.24
C LEU A 94 17.68 -32.42 3.01
N THR A 95 16.62 -31.64 2.84
CA THR A 95 15.33 -31.89 3.52
C THR A 95 14.75 -33.25 3.16
N SER A 96 14.88 -33.68 1.90
CA SER A 96 14.49 -35.03 1.45
C SER A 96 15.33 -36.14 2.08
N ALA A 97 16.64 -35.93 2.25
CA ALA A 97 17.53 -36.89 2.90
C ALA A 97 17.27 -37.04 4.41
N SER A 98 16.72 -36.00 5.04
CA SER A 98 16.38 -35.96 6.47
C SER A 98 14.91 -36.30 6.76
N ALA A 99 14.07 -36.47 5.73
CA ALA A 99 12.65 -36.74 5.86
C ALA A 99 12.37 -38.08 6.57
N GLY A 100 11.39 -38.11 7.48
CA GLY A 100 10.98 -39.33 8.20
C GLY A 100 11.94 -39.77 9.31
N THR A 101 12.87 -38.90 9.73
CA THR A 101 13.73 -39.13 10.89
C THR A 101 13.23 -38.32 12.09
N ASP A 102 13.42 -38.83 13.32
CA ASP A 102 13.13 -38.09 14.57
C ASP A 102 13.87 -36.73 14.65
N VAL A 103 14.88 -36.54 13.81
CA VAL A 103 15.73 -35.35 13.73
C VAL A 103 14.91 -34.13 13.34
N MET A 104 14.13 -34.21 12.25
CA MET A 104 13.41 -33.05 11.74
C MET A 104 12.21 -32.69 12.62
N GLU A 105 11.59 -33.66 13.29
CA GLU A 105 10.53 -33.39 14.28
C GLU A 105 11.08 -32.67 15.51
N ASN A 106 12.24 -33.09 16.02
CA ASN A 106 12.92 -32.44 17.12
C ASN A 106 13.40 -31.02 16.76
N VAL A 107 13.97 -30.84 15.55
CA VAL A 107 14.36 -29.53 15.03
C VAL A 107 13.14 -28.61 14.91
N ALA A 108 12.05 -29.09 14.30
CA ALA A 108 10.83 -28.31 14.15
C ALA A 108 10.26 -27.86 15.51
N SER A 109 10.31 -28.71 16.54
CA SER A 109 9.91 -28.35 17.91
C SER A 109 10.73 -27.19 18.48
N ILE A 110 12.06 -27.24 18.32
CA ILE A 110 12.96 -26.17 18.78
C ILE A 110 12.72 -24.88 17.99
N VAL A 111 12.57 -24.98 16.66
CA VAL A 111 12.28 -23.86 15.77
C VAL A 111 10.99 -23.16 16.19
N ARG A 112 9.91 -23.91 16.43
CA ARG A 112 8.63 -23.33 16.90
C ARG A 112 8.76 -22.68 18.28
N ALA A 113 9.50 -23.29 19.20
CA ALA A 113 9.71 -22.72 20.53
C ALA A 113 10.44 -21.37 20.45
N GLN A 114 11.51 -21.28 19.64
CA GLN A 114 12.24 -20.03 19.43
C GLN A 114 11.40 -19.00 18.67
N ALA A 115 10.64 -19.40 17.66
CA ALA A 115 9.74 -18.50 16.93
C ALA A 115 8.64 -17.95 17.84
N THR A 116 8.12 -18.75 18.77
CA THR A 116 7.15 -18.31 19.78
C THR A 116 7.77 -17.30 20.73
N HIS A 117 8.99 -17.56 21.21
CA HIS A 117 9.72 -16.62 22.08
C HIS A 117 10.01 -15.29 21.36
N GLN A 118 10.41 -15.34 20.09
CA GLN A 118 10.62 -14.17 19.25
C GLN A 118 9.34 -13.56 18.70
N ARG A 119 8.19 -14.19 18.91
CA ARG A 119 6.86 -13.76 18.45
C ARG A 119 6.79 -13.61 16.92
N TYR A 120 7.33 -14.57 16.20
CA TYR A 120 7.26 -14.68 14.74
C TYR A 120 6.11 -15.62 14.36
N VAL A 121 4.93 -15.05 14.11
CA VAL A 121 3.66 -15.79 13.97
C VAL A 121 3.72 -16.93 12.93
N PRO A 122 4.23 -16.74 11.70
CA PRO A 122 4.17 -17.78 10.66
C PRO A 122 4.84 -19.11 11.04
N ILE A 123 5.87 -19.07 11.91
CA ILE A 123 6.60 -20.26 12.37
C ILE A 123 6.14 -20.68 13.76
N ALA A 124 5.68 -19.75 14.60
CA ALA A 124 5.11 -20.09 15.90
C ALA A 124 3.79 -20.88 15.76
N ALA A 125 3.03 -20.61 14.70
CA ALA A 125 1.89 -21.42 14.31
C ALA A 125 2.33 -22.84 13.95
N ASN A 126 1.65 -23.85 14.51
CA ASN A 126 1.95 -25.25 14.21
C ASN A 126 1.29 -25.66 12.88
N ALA A 127 1.56 -24.89 11.83
CA ALA A 127 0.91 -24.89 10.53
C ALA A 127 1.91 -25.36 9.46
N THR A 128 1.79 -26.62 9.01
CA THR A 128 2.76 -27.23 8.08
C THR A 128 2.28 -27.25 6.63
N HIS A 129 0.98 -27.12 6.37
CA HIS A 129 0.43 -27.35 5.04
C HIS A 129 0.88 -26.29 4.02
N LEU A 130 0.91 -25.02 4.40
CA LEU A 130 1.37 -23.94 3.53
C LEU A 130 2.87 -24.06 3.25
N ALA A 131 3.66 -24.47 4.24
CA ALA A 131 5.09 -24.73 4.03
C ALA A 131 5.30 -25.90 3.06
N GLU A 132 4.55 -27.00 3.22
CA GLU A 132 4.55 -28.14 2.29
C GLU A 132 4.10 -27.73 0.87
N ILE A 133 3.03 -26.95 0.75
CA ILE A 133 2.55 -26.41 -0.53
C ILE A 133 3.64 -25.55 -1.17
N ARG A 134 4.30 -24.67 -0.42
CA ARG A 134 5.37 -23.80 -0.93
C ARG A 134 6.57 -24.60 -1.42
N ASN A 135 7.05 -25.55 -0.61
CA ASN A 135 8.26 -26.32 -0.92
C ASN A 135 8.05 -27.36 -2.03
N SER A 136 6.86 -27.96 -2.12
CA SER A 136 6.54 -28.96 -3.15
C SER A 136 6.18 -28.36 -4.52
N ASN A 137 6.04 -27.04 -4.62
CA ASN A 137 5.67 -26.36 -5.85
C ASN A 137 6.68 -25.27 -6.22
N LEU A 138 6.41 -24.56 -7.30
CA LEU A 138 7.18 -23.38 -7.65
C LEU A 138 6.81 -22.26 -6.68
N THR A 139 7.80 -21.73 -5.96
CA THR A 139 7.63 -20.60 -5.05
C THR A 139 8.73 -19.57 -5.27
N ILE A 140 8.35 -18.30 -5.30
CA ILE A 140 9.26 -17.18 -5.56
C ILE A 140 8.96 -15.98 -4.65
N PRO A 141 9.98 -15.33 -4.07
CA PRO A 141 9.86 -13.99 -3.49
C PRO A 141 9.18 -13.01 -4.44
N THR A 142 8.24 -12.22 -3.94
CA THR A 142 7.51 -11.22 -4.73
C THR A 142 7.53 -9.89 -4.00
N SER A 143 8.00 -8.84 -4.66
CA SER A 143 8.04 -7.51 -4.05
C SER A 143 6.66 -6.88 -4.01
N ALA A 144 6.26 -6.45 -2.81
CA ALA A 144 4.93 -5.93 -2.50
C ALA A 144 4.98 -4.55 -1.79
N SER A 145 6.11 -3.85 -1.90
CA SER A 145 6.34 -2.56 -1.24
C SER A 145 7.07 -1.57 -2.17
N GLY A 146 7.15 -0.31 -1.74
CA GLY A 146 7.83 0.79 -2.41
C GLY A 146 7.37 0.95 -3.86
N ARG A 147 8.35 1.02 -4.76
CA ARG A 147 8.11 1.11 -6.20
C ARG A 147 7.21 0.00 -6.70
N TRP A 148 7.36 -1.22 -6.21
CA TRP A 148 6.61 -2.38 -6.69
C TRP A 148 5.18 -2.45 -6.15
N ALA A 149 4.85 -1.66 -5.13
CA ALA A 149 3.48 -1.36 -4.72
C ALA A 149 2.88 -0.15 -5.45
N GLY A 150 3.62 0.51 -6.34
CA GLY A 150 3.16 1.68 -7.09
C GLY A 150 3.50 3.02 -6.44
N PHE A 151 4.37 3.05 -5.43
CA PHE A 151 4.89 4.29 -4.86
C PHE A 151 6.18 4.74 -5.56
N GLU A 152 6.70 5.89 -5.19
CA GLU A 152 8.02 6.34 -5.62
C GLU A 152 9.16 5.46 -5.10
N ASP A 153 10.25 5.50 -5.85
CA ASP A 153 11.51 4.85 -5.51
C ASP A 153 12.27 5.72 -4.49
N VAL A 154 11.82 5.66 -3.24
CA VAL A 154 12.34 6.45 -2.12
C VAL A 154 12.88 5.55 -1.01
N LEU A 155 13.77 6.08 -0.19
CA LEU A 155 14.33 5.38 0.97
C LEU A 155 13.92 6.06 2.29
N PRO A 156 13.51 5.29 3.32
CA PRO A 156 13.13 3.87 3.23
C PRO A 156 11.92 3.67 2.29
N PRO A 157 11.70 2.47 1.74
CA PRO A 157 10.54 2.20 0.88
C PRO A 157 9.22 2.42 1.63
N VAL A 158 8.18 2.83 0.89
CA VAL A 158 6.81 2.91 1.43
C VAL A 158 6.24 1.50 1.58
N GLN A 159 5.66 1.16 2.73
CA GLN A 159 5.02 -0.15 2.93
C GLN A 159 3.86 -0.39 1.94
N GLY A 160 3.65 -1.64 1.56
CA GLY A 160 2.46 -2.07 0.82
C GLY A 160 1.19 -2.00 1.67
N ASN A 161 0.02 -2.11 1.05
CA ASN A 161 -1.27 -2.27 1.72
C ASN A 161 -2.27 -2.98 0.79
N SER A 162 -3.44 -3.33 1.31
CA SER A 162 -4.41 -4.10 0.55
C SER A 162 -4.91 -3.37 -0.71
N ASP A 163 -5.06 -2.04 -0.68
CA ASP A 163 -5.43 -1.23 -1.85
C ASP A 163 -4.39 -1.36 -2.96
N THR A 164 -3.12 -1.16 -2.61
CA THR A 164 -2.03 -1.15 -3.57
C THR A 164 -1.72 -2.54 -4.08
N GLY A 165 -1.69 -3.54 -3.20
CA GLY A 165 -1.35 -4.91 -3.56
C GLY A 165 -2.40 -5.54 -4.49
N HIS A 166 -3.69 -5.47 -4.14
CA HIS A 166 -4.77 -5.96 -5.02
C HIS A 166 -4.79 -5.23 -6.37
N GLN A 167 -4.49 -3.93 -6.38
CA GLN A 167 -4.34 -3.17 -7.63
C GLN A 167 -3.17 -3.72 -8.47
N GLN A 168 -2.00 -3.96 -7.89
CA GLN A 168 -0.86 -4.48 -8.67
C GLN A 168 -1.12 -5.89 -9.21
N ILE A 169 -1.68 -6.79 -8.39
CA ILE A 169 -1.88 -8.21 -8.72
C ILE A 169 -2.63 -8.42 -10.04
N ALA A 170 -3.66 -7.60 -10.29
CA ALA A 170 -4.51 -7.73 -11.48
C ALA A 170 -4.12 -6.81 -12.65
N ASN A 171 -3.17 -5.89 -12.47
CA ASN A 171 -2.67 -5.06 -13.56
C ASN A 171 -1.53 -5.76 -14.32
N LEU A 172 -1.47 -5.55 -15.64
CA LEU A 172 -0.48 -6.12 -16.55
C LEU A 172 0.87 -5.35 -16.53
N ARG A 173 0.97 -4.32 -15.71
CA ARG A 173 2.17 -3.53 -15.50
C ARG A 173 2.07 -2.80 -14.17
N LEU A 174 3.15 -2.12 -13.79
CA LEU A 174 3.15 -1.26 -12.62
C LEU A 174 1.98 -0.28 -12.70
N ALA A 175 1.07 -0.35 -11.74
CA ALA A 175 -0.07 0.53 -11.61
C ALA A 175 0.25 1.64 -10.61
N PRO A 176 0.62 2.84 -11.07
CA PRO A 176 1.11 3.87 -10.16
C PRO A 176 0.02 4.28 -9.17
N GLN A 177 0.41 4.49 -7.91
CA GLN A 177 -0.40 5.25 -6.97
C GLN A 177 -0.29 6.72 -7.32
N LEU A 178 -1.30 7.50 -6.95
CA LEU A 178 -1.36 8.92 -7.25
C LEU A 178 -0.07 9.71 -6.91
N PRO A 179 0.61 9.50 -5.76
CA PRO A 179 1.89 10.15 -5.53
C PRO A 179 2.94 9.85 -6.61
N LEU A 180 3.07 8.58 -7.04
CA LEU A 180 3.96 8.20 -8.13
C LEU A 180 3.50 8.80 -9.47
N GLU A 181 2.21 8.84 -9.77
CA GLU A 181 1.69 9.50 -11.00
C GLU A 181 2.11 10.98 -11.05
N ILE A 182 1.94 11.70 -9.94
CA ILE A 182 2.34 13.10 -9.82
C ILE A 182 3.85 13.21 -9.98
N THR A 183 4.64 12.39 -9.28
CA THR A 183 6.10 12.42 -9.38
C THR A 183 6.60 12.09 -10.79
N GLN A 184 6.00 11.13 -11.49
CA GLN A 184 6.31 10.84 -12.89
C GLN A 184 6.03 12.04 -13.78
N SER A 185 4.89 12.71 -13.59
CA SER A 185 4.55 13.92 -14.33
C SER A 185 5.51 15.09 -14.05
N ILE A 186 6.08 15.18 -12.85
CA ILE A 186 7.12 16.15 -12.51
C ILE A 186 8.40 15.82 -13.27
N ASN A 187 8.79 14.54 -13.27
CA ASN A 187 10.02 14.06 -13.90
C ASN A 187 10.00 14.22 -15.44
N ASP A 188 8.86 13.96 -16.09
CA ASP A 188 8.70 14.14 -17.54
C ASP A 188 8.29 15.57 -17.96
N GLY A 189 8.07 16.44 -16.97
CA GLY A 189 7.71 17.84 -17.13
C GLY A 189 6.25 18.10 -17.54
N SER A 190 5.39 17.08 -17.65
CA SER A 190 3.96 17.23 -17.93
C SER A 190 3.19 17.89 -16.79
N PHE A 191 3.67 17.79 -15.54
CA PHE A 191 3.15 18.53 -14.38
C PHE A 191 3.06 20.03 -14.67
N PHE A 192 4.11 20.60 -15.25
CA PHE A 192 4.21 22.04 -15.58
C PHE A 192 3.35 22.46 -16.77
N ARG A 193 2.64 21.53 -17.40
CA ARG A 193 1.69 21.77 -18.50
C ARG A 193 0.29 21.21 -18.20
N ASN A 194 0.05 20.77 -16.97
CA ASN A 194 -1.25 20.23 -16.58
C ASN A 194 -2.33 21.32 -16.74
N PRO A 195 -3.37 21.13 -17.58
CA PRO A 195 -4.26 22.21 -17.96
C PRO A 195 -5.11 22.75 -16.80
N GLU A 196 -5.48 21.91 -15.85
CA GLU A 196 -6.27 22.33 -14.69
C GLU A 196 -5.42 23.16 -13.72
N LEU A 197 -4.24 22.63 -13.36
CA LEU A 197 -3.33 23.30 -12.44
C LEU A 197 -2.77 24.60 -13.04
N THR A 198 -2.20 24.53 -14.24
CA THR A 198 -1.61 25.70 -14.92
C THR A 198 -2.67 26.71 -15.33
N GLY A 199 -3.89 26.28 -15.62
CA GLY A 199 -5.02 27.15 -15.91
C GLY A 199 -5.37 28.06 -14.74
N VAL A 200 -5.46 27.51 -13.52
CA VAL A 200 -5.72 28.31 -12.30
C VAL A 200 -4.57 29.28 -12.02
N VAL A 201 -3.32 28.79 -12.05
CA VAL A 201 -2.13 29.61 -11.80
C VAL A 201 -2.02 30.76 -12.80
N SER A 202 -2.10 30.47 -14.10
CA SER A 202 -1.92 31.46 -15.16
C SER A 202 -2.96 32.58 -15.11
N ARG A 203 -4.24 32.25 -14.86
CA ARG A 203 -5.30 33.26 -14.69
C ARG A 203 -5.03 34.13 -13.47
N ALA A 204 -4.67 33.56 -12.33
CA ALA A 204 -4.38 34.33 -11.12
C ALA A 204 -3.23 35.33 -11.34
N VAL A 205 -2.15 34.90 -12.01
CA VAL A 205 -1.01 35.76 -12.35
C VAL A 205 -1.41 36.86 -13.32
N ALA A 206 -2.12 36.53 -14.40
CA ALA A 206 -2.56 37.50 -15.41
C ALA A 206 -3.49 38.58 -14.81
N ASP A 207 -4.41 38.16 -13.94
CA ASP A 207 -5.39 39.05 -13.31
C ASP A 207 -4.83 39.77 -12.06
N ARG A 208 -3.60 39.45 -11.65
CA ARG A 208 -2.98 39.89 -10.39
C ARG A 208 -3.85 39.58 -9.15
N ARG A 209 -4.58 38.46 -9.19
CA ARG A 209 -5.35 37.95 -8.05
C ARG A 209 -4.43 37.23 -7.06
N SER A 210 -4.84 37.12 -5.80
CA SER A 210 -4.06 36.36 -4.85
C SER A 210 -4.16 34.87 -5.15
N LEU A 211 -3.03 34.18 -5.01
CA LEU A 211 -2.91 32.74 -5.19
C LEU A 211 -2.66 32.12 -3.83
N ASN A 212 -3.67 31.40 -3.36
CA ASN A 212 -3.64 30.73 -2.07
C ASN A 212 -3.37 29.24 -2.29
N PHE A 213 -2.60 28.60 -1.44
CA PHE A 213 -2.46 27.16 -1.46
C PHE A 213 -2.28 26.55 -0.07
N THR A 214 -2.60 25.28 0.06
CA THR A 214 -2.44 24.52 1.30
C THR A 214 -1.67 23.23 1.07
N PHE A 215 -0.86 22.84 2.06
CA PHE A 215 -0.01 21.65 1.99
C PHE A 215 0.28 21.11 3.39
N LEU A 216 0.08 19.81 3.60
CA LEU A 216 0.61 19.09 4.77
C LEU A 216 2.11 18.95 4.66
N LEU A 217 2.85 19.48 5.63
CA LEU A 217 4.31 19.39 5.68
C LEU A 217 4.72 17.94 6.02
N SER A 218 4.83 17.11 4.98
CA SER A 218 5.25 15.71 5.09
C SER A 218 5.89 15.18 3.80
N GLY A 219 6.41 13.95 3.85
CA GLY A 219 6.77 13.16 2.68
C GLY A 219 8.09 13.52 2.01
N VAL A 220 9.17 13.73 2.78
CA VAL A 220 10.55 13.82 2.26
C VAL A 220 11.11 12.42 1.96
N GLY A 221 10.73 11.40 2.73
CA GLY A 221 11.08 9.98 2.57
C GLY A 221 9.85 9.07 2.57
N GLY A 222 10.05 7.75 2.66
CA GLY A 222 8.92 6.82 2.71
C GLY A 222 8.25 6.70 4.09
N SER A 223 8.97 7.05 5.17
CA SER A 223 8.52 6.88 6.56
C SER A 223 8.12 8.18 7.27
N ASP A 224 7.94 9.29 6.54
CA ASP A 224 7.72 10.62 7.13
C ASP A 224 6.44 11.31 6.61
N GLY A 225 5.36 10.55 6.53
CA GLY A 225 4.03 11.09 6.32
C GLY A 225 3.59 11.26 4.87
N ARG A 226 4.19 10.51 3.94
CA ARG A 226 3.89 10.46 2.51
C ARG A 226 2.52 9.86 2.15
N VAL A 227 1.55 10.02 3.04
CA VAL A 227 0.20 9.47 3.02
C VAL A 227 -0.80 10.44 2.41
N HIS A 228 -0.67 11.73 2.70
CA HIS A 228 -1.58 12.78 2.22
C HIS A 228 -0.91 13.78 1.26
N SER A 229 0.40 13.95 1.36
CA SER A 229 1.19 14.88 0.56
C SER A 229 2.61 14.33 0.38
N ALA A 230 3.40 14.99 -0.48
CA ALA A 230 4.81 14.67 -0.68
C ALA A 230 5.62 15.95 -0.94
N TRP A 231 6.79 16.05 -0.32
CA TRP A 231 7.59 17.28 -0.33
C TRP A 231 8.02 17.70 -1.74
N ASN A 232 8.37 16.74 -2.59
CA ASN A 232 8.75 17.01 -3.98
C ASN A 232 7.59 17.60 -4.81
N HIS A 233 6.32 17.39 -4.42
CA HIS A 233 5.17 18.02 -5.07
C HIS A 233 5.07 19.50 -4.70
N LEU A 234 5.37 19.87 -3.45
CA LEU A 234 5.49 21.28 -3.04
C LEU A 234 6.62 21.97 -3.82
N GLU A 235 7.79 21.35 -3.90
CA GLU A 235 8.93 21.90 -4.67
C GLU A 235 8.58 22.14 -6.15
N ALA A 236 7.96 21.14 -6.79
CA ALA A 236 7.52 21.27 -8.18
C ALA A 236 6.45 22.35 -8.35
N PHE A 237 5.53 22.48 -7.40
CA PHE A 237 4.51 23.52 -7.44
C PHE A 237 5.11 24.92 -7.27
N LEU A 238 6.07 25.13 -6.36
CA LEU A 238 6.73 26.42 -6.20
C LEU A 238 7.55 26.80 -7.45
N ARG A 239 8.20 25.82 -8.10
CA ARG A 239 8.83 26.02 -9.41
C ARG A 239 7.80 26.42 -10.48
N LEU A 240 6.64 25.77 -10.52
CA LEU A 240 5.54 26.17 -11.42
C LEU A 240 5.11 27.61 -11.18
N LEU A 241 4.91 28.01 -9.91
CA LEU A 241 4.49 29.36 -9.56
C LEU A 241 5.52 30.43 -9.95
N PHE A 242 6.75 30.28 -9.45
CA PHE A 242 7.74 31.36 -9.47
C PHE A 242 8.64 31.34 -10.71
N GLU A 243 9.03 30.17 -11.22
CA GLU A 243 9.93 30.08 -12.38
C GLU A 243 9.17 30.01 -13.70
N VAL A 244 8.07 29.24 -13.76
CA VAL A 244 7.33 29.03 -15.02
C VAL A 244 6.34 30.17 -15.27
N HIS A 245 5.57 30.58 -14.26
CA HIS A 245 4.55 31.62 -14.41
C HIS A 245 4.96 32.99 -13.86
N GLY A 246 6.07 33.11 -13.14
CA GLY A 246 6.56 34.40 -12.63
C GLY A 246 5.61 35.07 -11.63
N ALA A 247 4.94 34.29 -10.79
CA ALA A 247 4.03 34.82 -9.77
C ALA A 247 4.74 35.79 -8.82
N ASP A 248 4.11 36.93 -8.51
CA ASP A 248 4.62 37.89 -7.53
C ASP A 248 4.53 37.30 -6.12
N PRO A 249 5.64 37.09 -5.38
CA PRO A 249 5.60 36.49 -4.04
C PRO A 249 4.72 37.23 -3.03
N ARG A 250 4.40 38.50 -3.28
CA ARG A 250 3.49 39.30 -2.44
C ARG A 250 2.02 38.93 -2.61
N LEU A 251 1.67 38.26 -3.71
CA LEU A 251 0.31 37.80 -4.01
C LEU A 251 0.13 36.29 -3.74
N VAL A 252 1.20 35.59 -3.37
CA VAL A 252 1.17 34.16 -3.05
C VAL A 252 1.05 33.95 -1.54
N ARG A 253 0.11 33.12 -1.11
CA ARG A 253 -0.19 32.81 0.30
C ARG A 253 -0.29 31.31 0.52
N MET A 254 0.38 30.82 1.55
CA MET A 254 0.46 29.41 1.92
C MET A 254 -0.14 29.19 3.30
N GLN A 255 -1.00 28.18 3.40
CA GLN A 255 -1.32 27.50 4.65
C GLN A 255 -0.43 26.25 4.77
N ALA A 256 0.45 26.23 5.75
CA ALA A 256 1.22 25.05 6.10
C ALA A 256 0.46 24.23 7.16
N ILE A 257 0.14 22.97 6.84
CA ILE A 257 -0.50 22.06 7.78
C ILE A 257 0.59 21.22 8.47
N LEU A 258 0.59 21.18 9.79
CA LEU A 258 1.52 20.36 10.58
C LEU A 258 0.95 18.96 10.79
N ASP A 259 1.80 17.95 10.63
CA ASP A 259 1.38 16.54 10.63
C ASP A 259 1.29 15.94 12.04
N GLY A 260 2.41 15.44 12.58
CA GLY A 260 2.46 14.84 13.92
C GLY A 260 1.68 13.53 14.08
N ARG A 261 1.29 12.89 12.98
CA ARG A 261 0.60 11.59 12.99
C ARG A 261 1.19 10.60 12.01
N ASP A 262 1.36 10.99 10.75
CA ASP A 262 2.03 10.15 9.76
C ASP A 262 3.55 10.41 9.75
N SER A 263 3.98 11.47 10.43
CA SER A 263 5.35 11.81 10.84
C SER A 263 5.45 11.90 12.38
N PRO A 264 6.66 11.94 12.98
CA PRO A 264 6.82 12.11 14.43
C PRO A 264 6.07 13.33 14.99
N ASP A 265 5.57 13.21 16.22
CA ASP A 265 4.67 14.16 16.90
C ASP A 265 5.10 15.64 16.88
N THR A 266 6.40 15.94 16.74
CA THR A 266 6.96 17.30 16.74
C THR A 266 7.92 17.54 15.57
N SER A 267 7.73 16.84 14.45
CA SER A 267 8.50 16.93 13.21
C SER A 267 8.59 18.33 12.58
N SER A 268 7.69 19.25 12.96
CA SER A 268 7.77 20.65 12.55
C SER A 268 9.04 21.35 13.07
N MET A 269 9.52 20.93 14.25
CA MET A 269 10.70 21.49 14.93
C MET A 269 11.87 20.50 15.06
N THR A 270 11.60 19.19 15.05
CA THR A 270 12.62 18.14 15.27
C THR A 270 13.20 17.62 13.96
N SER A 271 14.48 17.24 13.98
CA SER A 271 15.20 16.74 12.81
C SER A 271 14.54 15.50 12.22
N ILE A 272 14.40 15.50 10.89
CA ILE A 272 13.85 14.39 10.12
C ILE A 272 14.99 13.73 9.37
N GLY A 273 15.18 12.42 9.59
CA GLY A 273 16.17 11.63 8.86
C GLY A 273 17.62 12.05 9.11
N GLY A 274 17.94 12.64 10.27
CA GLY A 274 19.31 12.96 10.66
C GLY A 274 19.94 14.17 9.95
N THR A 275 19.18 14.94 9.16
CA THR A 275 19.63 16.18 8.50
C THR A 275 18.99 17.38 9.18
N GLY A 276 19.79 18.38 9.56
CA GLY A 276 19.42 19.42 10.54
C GLY A 276 18.16 20.23 10.20
N GLY A 277 17.32 20.47 11.22
CA GLY A 277 16.08 21.26 11.17
C GLY A 277 14.81 20.43 10.96
N GLY A 278 13.68 20.91 11.49
CA GLY A 278 12.35 20.32 11.24
C GLY A 278 11.71 20.85 9.94
N TYR A 279 10.46 20.47 9.66
CA TYR A 279 9.75 20.91 8.45
C TYR A 279 9.65 22.44 8.30
N ILE A 280 9.61 23.19 9.40
CA ILE A 280 9.57 24.66 9.35
C ILE A 280 10.88 25.25 8.82
N ASP A 281 12.02 24.68 9.17
CA ASP A 281 13.32 25.16 8.68
C ASP A 281 13.51 24.82 7.20
N ARG A 282 13.09 23.62 6.80
CA ARG A 282 13.06 23.21 5.38
C ARG A 282 12.17 24.12 4.55
N LEU A 283 10.99 24.47 5.08
CA LEU A 283 10.07 25.38 4.40
C LEU A 283 10.66 26.79 4.28
N GLU A 284 11.31 27.30 5.33
CA GLU A 284 11.97 28.60 5.28
C GLU A 284 13.07 28.65 4.20
N GLU A 285 13.88 27.60 4.13
CA GLU A 285 14.93 27.47 3.12
C GLU A 285 14.31 27.42 1.71
N LEU A 286 13.32 26.54 1.50
CA LEU A 286 12.67 26.35 0.21
C LEU A 286 12.01 27.63 -0.31
N LEU A 287 11.22 28.32 0.51
CA LEU A 287 10.63 29.62 0.16
C LEU A 287 11.70 30.71 -0.02
N GLY A 288 12.81 30.63 0.71
CA GLY A 288 13.94 31.54 0.58
C GLY A 288 14.60 31.52 -0.81
N ARG A 289 14.58 30.37 -1.51
CA ARG A 289 15.10 30.25 -2.89
C ARG A 289 14.35 31.12 -3.90
N TYR A 290 13.12 31.52 -3.57
CA TYR A 290 12.22 32.29 -4.43
C TYR A 290 11.96 33.72 -3.93
N ASP A 291 12.68 34.19 -2.89
CA ASP A 291 12.34 35.42 -2.14
C ASP A 291 10.88 35.44 -1.65
N ALA A 292 10.34 34.25 -1.37
CA ALA A 292 8.93 34.01 -1.10
C ALA A 292 8.68 33.62 0.36
N LYS A 293 9.60 33.93 1.29
CA LYS A 293 9.40 33.64 2.73
C LYS A 293 8.10 34.25 3.26
N ARG A 294 7.69 35.40 2.71
CA ARG A 294 6.42 36.08 3.04
C ARG A 294 5.17 35.32 2.61
N SER A 295 5.30 34.31 1.76
CA SER A 295 4.16 33.52 1.31
C SER A 295 3.61 32.64 2.43
N LEU A 296 4.40 32.24 3.44
CA LEU A 296 3.85 31.55 4.61
C LEU A 296 2.90 32.48 5.37
N SER A 297 1.60 32.22 5.26
CA SER A 297 0.55 33.07 5.83
C SER A 297 -0.11 32.43 7.05
N TRP A 298 -0.26 31.10 7.04
CA TRP A 298 -0.90 30.37 8.13
C TRP A 298 -0.18 29.07 8.44
N VAL A 299 -0.15 28.69 9.72
CA VAL A 299 0.29 27.39 10.22
C VAL A 299 -0.80 26.80 11.09
N ILE A 300 -1.18 25.54 10.87
CA ILE A 300 -2.27 24.89 11.60
C ILE A 300 -2.01 23.38 11.70
N GLY A 301 -2.40 22.74 12.79
CA GLY A 301 -2.31 21.29 12.95
C GLY A 301 -3.36 20.54 12.13
N ARG A 302 -3.02 19.35 11.64
CA ARG A 302 -3.90 18.53 10.80
C ARG A 302 -5.22 18.16 11.46
N ASN A 303 -5.32 18.09 12.78
CA ASN A 303 -6.56 17.70 13.45
C ASN A 303 -7.69 18.73 13.24
N GLN A 304 -7.33 19.99 12.99
CA GLN A 304 -8.28 21.03 12.57
C GLN A 304 -8.36 21.14 11.04
N ALA A 305 -7.22 21.23 10.36
CA ALA A 305 -7.17 21.52 8.93
C ALA A 305 -7.62 20.37 8.00
N MET A 306 -7.57 19.13 8.48
CA MET A 306 -7.75 17.92 7.68
C MET A 306 -8.80 16.99 8.32
N ASP A 307 -9.89 17.59 8.79
CA ASP A 307 -11.01 16.90 9.41
C ASP A 307 -11.81 16.09 8.36
N ARG A 308 -11.82 14.76 8.50
CA ARG A 308 -12.64 13.85 7.67
C ARG A 308 -13.97 13.47 8.33
N ASP A 309 -14.12 13.84 9.58
CA ASP A 309 -15.24 13.51 10.43
C ASP A 309 -16.21 14.68 10.49
N TYR A 310 -16.24 15.60 9.53
CA TYR A 310 -17.16 16.74 9.46
C TYR A 310 -17.50 17.38 10.83
N ARG A 311 -16.51 17.57 11.70
CA ARG A 311 -16.67 18.23 13.00
C ARG A 311 -16.66 19.73 12.76
N GLU A 312 -17.83 20.36 12.86
CA GLU A 312 -17.99 21.79 12.55
C GLU A 312 -16.94 22.67 13.24
N PRO A 313 -16.60 22.50 14.54
CA PRO A 313 -15.59 23.35 15.17
C PRO A 313 -14.22 23.31 14.49
N ASN A 314 -13.80 22.15 13.96
CA ASN A 314 -12.52 21.98 13.29
C ASN A 314 -12.53 22.67 11.93
N VAL A 315 -13.54 22.36 11.11
CA VAL A 315 -13.66 22.92 9.75
C VAL A 315 -13.88 24.44 9.81
N ARG A 316 -14.69 24.90 10.76
CA ARG A 316 -14.92 26.32 11.03
C ARG A 316 -13.63 27.03 11.45
N ALA A 317 -12.87 26.46 12.38
CA ALA A 317 -11.63 27.08 12.85
C ALA A 317 -10.61 27.25 11.72
N ASP A 318 -10.43 26.21 10.92
CA ASP A 318 -9.56 26.24 9.74
C ASP A 318 -10.03 27.28 8.70
N TYR A 319 -11.31 27.26 8.34
CA TYR A 319 -11.88 28.21 7.38
C TYR A 319 -11.74 29.65 7.87
N LEU A 320 -12.12 29.93 9.11
CA LEU A 320 -12.05 31.29 9.67
C LEU A 320 -10.60 31.78 9.77
N SER A 321 -9.62 30.90 10.01
CA SER A 321 -8.21 31.31 10.04
C SER A 321 -7.76 31.94 8.72
N MET A 322 -8.29 31.46 7.58
CA MET A 322 -7.95 31.93 6.24
C MET A 322 -8.81 33.10 5.76
N ILE A 323 -10.07 33.19 6.20
CA ILE A 323 -11.04 34.20 5.73
C ILE A 323 -11.07 35.44 6.64
N GLY A 324 -10.38 35.36 7.78
CA GLY A 324 -10.07 36.50 8.64
C GLY A 324 -10.94 36.61 9.89
N GLY A 325 -11.23 35.46 10.51
CA GLY A 325 -11.60 35.36 11.91
C GLY A 325 -10.40 35.52 12.85
N GLU A 326 -10.67 35.63 14.15
CA GLU A 326 -9.64 35.80 15.17
C GLU A 326 -8.68 34.61 15.19
N THR A 327 -7.39 34.88 14.99
CA THR A 327 -6.33 33.88 14.91
C THR A 327 -5.11 34.40 15.66
N ALA A 328 -4.40 33.52 16.39
CA ALA A 328 -3.14 33.90 17.02
C ALA A 328 -2.13 34.38 15.97
N THR A 329 -1.34 35.41 16.28
CA THR A 329 -0.37 35.97 15.32
C THR A 329 1.06 35.83 15.81
N GLU A 330 1.98 35.46 14.92
CA GLU A 330 3.42 35.41 15.19
C GLU A 330 4.21 36.14 14.09
N ARG A 331 5.36 36.72 14.44
CA ARG A 331 6.17 37.52 13.49
C ARG A 331 7.25 36.67 12.82
N GLY A 332 7.06 36.38 11.54
CA GLY A 332 7.95 35.61 10.68
C GLY A 332 8.32 34.23 11.23
N PHE A 333 9.25 33.56 10.55
CA PHE A 333 9.72 32.22 10.93
C PHE A 333 10.35 32.17 12.33
N GLY A 334 11.06 33.22 12.74
CA GLY A 334 11.67 33.30 14.08
C GLY A 334 10.64 33.35 15.22
N GLY A 335 9.54 34.10 15.03
CA GLY A 335 8.42 34.13 15.98
C GLY A 335 7.69 32.80 16.03
N LEU A 336 7.37 32.27 14.85
CA LEU A 336 6.71 30.97 14.69
C LEU A 336 7.47 29.85 15.42
N ARG A 337 8.78 29.71 15.21
CA ARG A 337 9.60 28.70 15.90
C ARG A 337 9.53 28.82 17.43
N ARG A 338 9.56 30.04 17.97
CA ARG A 338 9.43 30.25 19.42
C ARG A 338 8.04 29.85 19.93
N ALA A 339 7.00 30.10 19.15
CA ALA A 339 5.63 29.72 19.48
C ALA A 339 5.47 28.20 19.50
N LEU A 340 5.92 27.51 18.44
CA LEU A 340 5.87 26.05 18.36
C LEU A 340 6.70 25.39 19.48
N ALA A 341 7.94 25.86 19.71
CA ALA A 341 8.76 25.37 20.81
C ALA A 341 8.12 25.57 22.20
N ARG A 342 7.35 26.66 22.39
CA ARG A 342 6.57 26.88 23.62
C ARG A 342 5.40 25.90 23.73
N GLN A 343 4.66 25.65 22.64
CA GLN A 343 3.55 24.71 22.63
C GLN A 343 4.01 23.26 22.85
N HIS A 344 5.08 22.83 22.18
CA HIS A 344 5.64 21.49 22.36
C HIS A 344 6.15 21.24 23.78
N ARG A 345 6.78 22.25 24.42
CA ARG A 345 7.15 22.15 25.85
C ARG A 345 5.96 21.99 26.78
N ASN A 346 4.76 22.40 26.35
CA ASN A 346 3.51 22.22 27.09
C ASN A 346 2.78 20.93 26.70
N GLY A 347 3.41 20.03 25.93
CA GLY A 347 2.85 18.74 25.53
C GLY A 347 1.89 18.78 24.34
N VAL A 348 1.76 19.93 23.66
CA VAL A 348 0.96 20.02 22.42
C VAL A 348 1.78 19.43 21.28
N THR A 349 1.20 18.51 20.51
CA THR A 349 1.83 17.92 19.33
C THR A 349 1.55 18.76 18.08
N ASP A 350 2.31 18.55 17.01
CA ASP A 350 2.14 19.22 15.71
C ASP A 350 0.69 19.15 15.22
N GLY A 351 0.06 17.97 15.33
CA GLY A 351 -1.30 17.75 14.84
C GLY A 351 -2.37 18.55 15.57
N ASP A 352 -2.08 18.99 16.80
CA ASP A 352 -2.99 19.72 17.70
C ASP A 352 -2.71 21.24 17.76
N ILE A 353 -1.70 21.73 17.04
CA ILE A 353 -1.39 23.16 16.98
C ILE A 353 -2.59 23.92 16.42
N SER A 354 -3.13 24.86 17.20
CA SER A 354 -4.17 25.77 16.73
C SER A 354 -3.64 26.72 15.66
N ALA A 355 -4.52 27.23 14.79
CA ALA A 355 -4.15 28.14 13.72
C ALA A 355 -3.33 29.36 14.21
N ILE A 356 -2.22 29.62 13.53
CA ILE A 356 -1.33 30.77 13.73
C ILE A 356 -1.21 31.51 12.38
N ALA A 357 -1.54 32.79 12.37
CA ALA A 357 -1.23 33.68 11.26
C ALA A 357 0.22 34.20 11.40
N VAL A 358 0.97 34.19 10.29
CA VAL A 358 2.38 34.61 10.27
C VAL A 358 2.49 35.97 9.58
N LEU A 359 3.03 36.95 10.29
CA LEU A 359 3.18 38.33 9.80
C LEU A 359 4.64 38.60 9.37
N HIS A 360 4.84 39.15 8.18
CA HIS A 360 6.14 39.46 7.57
C HIS A 360 6.36 40.98 7.40
N GLY A 361 5.93 41.75 8.42
CA GLY A 361 6.01 43.21 8.45
C GLY A 361 4.66 43.90 8.30
N GLU A 362 3.63 43.15 7.92
CA GLU A 362 2.24 43.57 7.90
C GLU A 362 1.68 43.77 9.32
N ILE A 363 0.63 44.60 9.43
CA ILE A 363 -0.10 44.84 10.68
C ILE A 363 -1.20 43.78 10.86
N GLU A 364 -1.86 43.42 9.77
CA GLU A 364 -3.00 42.50 9.75
C GLU A 364 -2.65 41.18 9.05
N PRO A 365 -3.22 40.05 9.50
CA PRO A 365 -3.12 38.77 8.79
C PRO A 365 -3.60 38.83 7.34
N ALA A 366 -2.98 38.04 6.48
CA ALA A 366 -3.49 37.79 5.14
C ALA A 366 -4.90 37.16 5.19
N ARG A 367 -5.67 37.31 4.10
CA ARG A 367 -7.03 36.75 3.97
C ARG A 367 -7.24 36.20 2.57
N VAL A 368 -7.91 35.07 2.44
CA VAL A 368 -8.43 34.59 1.15
C VAL A 368 -9.64 35.45 0.80
N GLY A 369 -9.58 36.14 -0.34
CA GLY A 369 -10.60 37.07 -0.82
C GLY A 369 -11.55 36.44 -1.85
N SER A 370 -12.62 37.16 -2.16
CA SER A 370 -13.55 36.74 -3.22
C SER A 370 -12.85 36.73 -4.58
N GLY A 371 -13.05 35.68 -5.36
CA GLY A 371 -12.45 35.49 -6.68
C GLY A 371 -10.98 35.07 -6.66
N ASP A 372 -10.34 34.87 -5.50
CA ASP A 372 -8.96 34.40 -5.44
C ASP A 372 -8.79 32.99 -6.02
N ALA A 373 -7.56 32.64 -6.39
CA ALA A 373 -7.21 31.26 -6.71
C ALA A 373 -6.90 30.48 -5.43
N PHE A 374 -7.28 29.20 -5.40
CA PHE A 374 -6.96 28.29 -4.31
C PHE A 374 -6.49 26.93 -4.84
N ILE A 375 -5.30 26.49 -4.41
CA ILE A 375 -4.72 25.20 -4.81
C ILE A 375 -4.50 24.33 -3.57
N ASP A 376 -5.04 23.12 -3.57
CA ASP A 376 -4.78 22.13 -2.53
C ASP A 376 -3.76 21.10 -3.06
N LEU A 377 -2.58 21.06 -2.44
CA LEU A 377 -1.48 20.19 -2.84
C LEU A 377 -1.52 18.82 -2.16
N ASN A 378 -2.53 18.56 -1.33
CA ASN A 378 -2.72 17.24 -0.73
C ASN A 378 -3.41 16.31 -1.74
N PHE A 379 -2.87 15.11 -1.96
CA PHE A 379 -3.38 14.18 -2.97
C PHE A 379 -4.38 13.15 -2.43
N ARG A 380 -4.47 12.98 -1.10
CA ARG A 380 -5.41 12.02 -0.51
C ARG A 380 -6.73 12.68 -0.13
N ALA A 381 -7.81 12.22 -0.77
CA ALA A 381 -9.10 12.89 -0.81
C ALA A 381 -9.88 12.97 0.52
N ASP A 382 -9.89 11.91 1.32
CA ASP A 382 -10.81 11.75 2.47
C ASP A 382 -10.78 12.93 3.44
N ARG A 383 -9.59 13.49 3.68
CA ARG A 383 -9.39 14.63 4.59
C ARG A 383 -9.51 16.01 3.97
N GLN A 384 -9.56 16.12 2.65
CA GLN A 384 -9.67 17.42 1.96
C GLN A 384 -11.12 17.83 1.68
N ARG A 385 -12.05 16.86 1.64
CA ARG A 385 -13.45 17.10 1.26
C ARG A 385 -14.10 18.23 2.05
N ALA A 386 -14.00 18.23 3.38
CA ALA A 386 -14.67 19.23 4.20
C ALA A 386 -14.11 20.65 4.02
N LYS A 387 -12.77 20.78 3.96
CA LYS A 387 -12.07 22.05 3.68
C LYS A 387 -12.44 22.59 2.30
N ILE A 388 -12.35 21.75 1.27
CA ILE A 388 -12.57 22.18 -0.10
C ILE A 388 -14.04 22.49 -0.35
N ALA A 389 -14.94 21.71 0.25
CA ALA A 389 -16.37 22.01 0.21
C ALA A 389 -16.72 23.34 0.91
N SER A 390 -16.09 23.66 2.05
CA SER A 390 -16.35 24.95 2.73
C SER A 390 -15.83 26.13 1.91
N LEU A 391 -14.64 26.01 1.32
CA LEU A 391 -14.07 27.02 0.43
C LEU A 391 -14.83 27.18 -0.90
N ALA A 392 -15.41 26.09 -1.43
CA ALA A 392 -16.22 26.10 -2.64
C ALA A 392 -17.67 26.60 -2.41
N GLY A 393 -18.05 26.92 -1.16
CA GLY A 393 -19.43 27.30 -0.83
C GLY A 393 -20.43 26.14 -0.93
N ALA A 394 -19.96 24.89 -0.86
CA ALA A 394 -20.76 23.69 -1.05
C ALA A 394 -21.56 23.30 0.20
N LYS A 395 -22.43 24.21 0.66
CA LYS A 395 -23.23 24.06 1.88
C LYS A 395 -24.08 22.79 1.87
N ASP A 396 -24.81 22.52 0.78
CA ASP A 396 -25.68 21.34 0.69
C ASP A 396 -24.90 20.02 0.76
N PHE A 397 -23.68 19.99 0.19
CA PHE A 397 -22.79 18.84 0.30
C PHE A 397 -22.35 18.62 1.75
N LEU A 398 -21.90 19.68 2.43
CA LEU A 398 -21.47 19.63 3.82
C LEU A 398 -22.62 19.22 4.76
N ASP A 399 -23.82 19.73 4.54
CA ASP A 399 -25.01 19.40 5.32
C ASP A 399 -25.36 17.92 5.22
N ARG A 400 -25.37 17.35 4.00
CA ARG A 400 -25.61 15.92 3.81
C ARG A 400 -24.53 15.04 4.41
N GLU A 401 -23.26 15.37 4.18
CA GLU A 401 -22.14 14.56 4.68
C GLU A 401 -22.01 14.61 6.20
N SER A 402 -22.23 15.78 6.81
CA SER A 402 -22.24 15.94 8.27
C SER A 402 -23.46 15.25 8.88
N GLY A 403 -24.65 15.42 8.29
CA GLY A 403 -25.89 14.77 8.72
C GLY A 403 -25.85 13.24 8.64
N ALA A 404 -25.24 12.67 7.59
CA ALA A 404 -25.00 11.23 7.45
C ALA A 404 -24.13 10.64 8.58
N ARG A 405 -23.41 11.50 9.31
CA ARG A 405 -22.59 11.13 10.46
C ARG A 405 -23.16 11.66 11.78
N GLY A 406 -24.43 12.05 11.81
CA GLY A 406 -25.15 12.50 13.00
C GLY A 406 -24.73 13.88 13.51
N ARG A 407 -24.26 14.77 12.63
CA ARG A 407 -23.78 16.12 12.99
C ARG A 407 -24.68 17.18 12.38
N ASN A 408 -25.04 18.18 13.18
CA ASN A 408 -25.86 19.30 12.74
C ASN A 408 -25.00 20.57 12.73
N TRP A 409 -24.76 21.12 11.55
CA TRP A 409 -23.95 22.33 11.38
C TRP A 409 -24.81 23.59 11.36
N THR A 410 -24.24 24.70 11.84
CA THR A 410 -24.88 26.02 11.88
C THR A 410 -24.66 26.82 10.60
N PHE A 411 -23.50 26.65 9.95
CA PHE A 411 -23.09 27.34 8.70
C PHE A 411 -22.99 28.87 8.75
N GLU A 412 -23.29 29.53 9.88
CA GLU A 412 -23.25 31.00 10.03
C GLU A 412 -21.88 31.63 9.76
N TRP A 413 -20.83 30.82 9.84
CA TRP A 413 -19.43 31.21 9.64
C TRP A 413 -18.97 31.16 8.18
N MET A 414 -19.76 30.55 7.28
CA MET A 414 -19.40 30.46 5.85
C MET A 414 -19.76 31.75 5.12
N CYS A 415 -18.84 32.22 4.28
CA CYS A 415 -19.07 33.36 3.41
C CYS A 415 -19.78 32.88 2.14
N PRO A 416 -20.94 33.47 1.77
CA PRO A 416 -21.72 32.99 0.63
C PRO A 416 -21.06 33.24 -0.74
N ASP A 417 -20.17 34.23 -0.86
CA ASP A 417 -19.71 34.76 -2.15
C ASP A 417 -18.18 34.71 -2.35
N LEU A 418 -17.49 33.69 -1.82
CA LEU A 418 -16.04 33.55 -2.05
C LEU A 418 -15.70 33.32 -3.53
N ASN A 419 -16.51 32.54 -4.26
CA ASN A 419 -16.35 32.30 -5.70
C ASN A 419 -14.88 32.04 -6.13
N LEU A 420 -14.20 31.13 -5.42
CA LEU A 420 -12.78 30.85 -5.65
C LEU A 420 -12.56 30.02 -6.92
N ASP A 421 -11.43 30.24 -7.59
CA ASP A 421 -10.94 29.33 -8.66
C ASP A 421 -10.13 28.21 -8.02
N ILE A 422 -10.79 27.08 -7.73
CA ILE A 422 -10.22 25.99 -6.93
C ILE A 422 -9.68 24.86 -7.81
N CYS A 423 -8.45 24.42 -7.54
CA CYS A 423 -7.90 23.18 -8.06
C CYS A 423 -7.29 22.33 -6.93
N GLY A 424 -7.79 21.11 -6.76
CA GLY A 424 -7.11 20.08 -5.99
C GLY A 424 -6.03 19.40 -6.83
N LEU A 425 -4.98 18.91 -6.19
CA LEU A 425 -4.00 18.05 -6.85
C LEU A 425 -4.65 16.73 -7.27
N ALA A 426 -5.60 16.23 -6.47
CA ALA A 426 -6.39 15.03 -6.74
C ALA A 426 -7.88 15.35 -6.93
N ASP A 427 -8.64 14.37 -7.41
CA ASP A 427 -10.10 14.39 -7.32
C ASP A 427 -10.57 14.01 -5.91
N TYR A 428 -11.20 14.96 -5.22
CA TYR A 428 -11.64 14.77 -3.83
C TYR A 428 -13.05 14.19 -3.72
N HIS A 429 -13.95 14.60 -4.62
CA HIS A 429 -15.32 14.11 -4.68
C HIS A 429 -15.98 14.51 -6.01
N PRO A 430 -16.65 13.58 -6.73
CA PRO A 430 -17.27 13.87 -8.03
C PRO A 430 -18.25 15.05 -8.00
N GLU A 431 -19.02 15.20 -6.92
CA GLU A 431 -19.97 16.32 -6.76
C GLU A 431 -19.29 17.69 -6.69
N LEU A 432 -18.11 17.78 -6.06
CA LEU A 432 -17.38 19.05 -5.94
C LEU A 432 -16.95 19.55 -7.32
N GLY A 433 -16.51 18.65 -8.20
CA GLY A 433 -16.24 18.99 -9.59
C GLY A 433 -17.50 19.32 -10.38
N ALA A 434 -18.49 18.42 -10.35
CA ALA A 434 -19.68 18.53 -11.20
C ALA A 434 -20.62 19.70 -10.86
N ARG A 435 -20.73 20.08 -9.58
CA ARG A 435 -21.68 21.12 -9.12
C ARG A 435 -21.03 22.41 -8.67
N TYR A 436 -19.80 22.34 -8.17
CA TYR A 436 -19.12 23.48 -7.54
C TYR A 436 -17.85 23.91 -8.29
N GLY A 437 -17.56 23.31 -9.45
CA GLY A 437 -16.47 23.74 -10.34
C GLY A 437 -15.06 23.51 -9.78
N VAL A 438 -14.92 22.66 -8.75
CA VAL A 438 -13.61 22.28 -8.20
C VAL A 438 -12.86 21.43 -9.22
N LYS A 439 -11.71 21.91 -9.68
CA LYS A 439 -10.87 21.20 -10.66
C LYS A 439 -9.98 20.17 -9.97
N ALA A 440 -9.58 19.13 -10.69
CA ALA A 440 -8.64 18.13 -10.23
C ALA A 440 -7.48 18.01 -11.24
N ALA A 441 -6.26 18.32 -10.80
CA ALA A 441 -5.08 18.19 -11.66
C ALA A 441 -4.86 16.74 -12.10
N PHE A 442 -5.04 15.79 -11.18
CA PHE A 442 -4.93 14.36 -11.43
C PHE A 442 -6.26 13.67 -11.09
N PRO A 443 -7.19 13.59 -12.05
CA PRO A 443 -8.48 12.93 -11.82
C PRO A 443 -8.29 11.41 -11.71
N ASN A 444 -9.18 10.75 -10.96
CA ASN A 444 -9.17 9.29 -10.86
C ASN A 444 -9.46 8.66 -12.22
N ARG A 445 -8.51 7.89 -12.75
CA ARG A 445 -8.63 7.17 -14.02
C ARG A 445 -8.51 5.66 -13.80
N PRO A 446 -9.43 4.86 -14.37
CA PRO A 446 -9.28 3.41 -14.40
C PRO A 446 -7.99 2.98 -15.09
N HIS A 447 -7.34 1.94 -14.58
CA HIS A 447 -6.17 1.36 -15.23
C HIS A 447 -6.59 0.60 -16.49
N LYS A 448 -6.11 1.05 -17.66
CA LYS A 448 -6.46 0.44 -18.96
C LYS A 448 -5.90 -0.99 -19.12
N ASP A 449 -4.79 -1.30 -18.47
CA ASP A 449 -4.05 -2.56 -18.63
C ASP A 449 -4.31 -3.50 -17.45
N ASN A 450 -5.58 -3.91 -17.27
CA ASN A 450 -6.03 -4.74 -16.16
C ASN A 450 -6.67 -6.03 -16.65
N LEU A 451 -6.25 -7.17 -16.11
CA LEU A 451 -6.70 -8.51 -16.52
C LEU A 451 -8.22 -8.67 -16.49
N LEU A 452 -8.88 -8.24 -15.41
CA LEU A 452 -10.33 -8.38 -15.27
C LEU A 452 -11.09 -7.47 -16.24
N SER A 453 -10.56 -6.28 -16.50
CA SER A 453 -11.15 -5.37 -17.51
C SER A 453 -11.04 -5.94 -18.93
N LEU A 454 -10.01 -6.74 -19.20
CA LEU A 454 -9.80 -7.39 -20.50
C LEU A 454 -10.53 -8.74 -20.60
N PHE A 455 -11.04 -9.29 -19.50
CA PHE A 455 -11.70 -10.60 -19.50
C PHE A 455 -12.79 -10.76 -20.56
N PRO A 456 -13.72 -9.80 -20.77
CA PRO A 456 -14.74 -9.92 -21.82
C PRO A 456 -14.17 -10.00 -23.25
N SER A 457 -12.94 -9.54 -23.47
CA SER A 457 -12.30 -9.55 -24.80
C SER A 457 -11.80 -10.95 -25.21
N PHE A 458 -11.26 -11.71 -24.26
CA PHE A 458 -10.71 -13.05 -24.51
C PHE A 458 -11.64 -14.18 -24.03
N ALA A 459 -12.67 -13.86 -23.23
CA ALA A 459 -13.66 -14.81 -22.72
C ALA A 459 -15.09 -14.24 -22.73
N PRO A 460 -15.63 -13.88 -23.91
CA PRO A 460 -16.90 -13.14 -24.02
C PRO A 460 -18.14 -13.88 -23.52
N ASN A 461 -18.07 -15.21 -23.38
CA ASN A 461 -19.18 -16.07 -22.96
C ASN A 461 -18.99 -16.66 -21.55
N ASP A 462 -17.89 -16.34 -20.88
CA ASP A 462 -17.59 -16.85 -19.55
C ASP A 462 -17.75 -15.74 -18.49
N GLN A 463 -17.71 -16.13 -17.23
CA GLN A 463 -17.67 -15.23 -16.09
C GLN A 463 -16.47 -15.55 -15.22
N TYR A 464 -15.88 -14.55 -14.56
CA TYR A 464 -14.99 -14.78 -13.43
C TYR A 464 -15.75 -14.63 -12.11
N LEU A 465 -15.30 -15.34 -11.08
CA LEU A 465 -15.85 -15.28 -9.73
C LEU A 465 -14.90 -14.54 -8.78
N LEU A 466 -15.44 -13.62 -8.00
CA LEU A 466 -14.76 -12.97 -6.88
C LEU A 466 -15.33 -13.51 -5.57
N VAL A 467 -14.47 -14.02 -4.69
CA VAL A 467 -14.85 -14.56 -3.38
C VAL A 467 -14.07 -13.85 -2.27
N GLY A 468 -14.74 -13.43 -1.21
CA GLY A 468 -14.09 -12.82 -0.06
C GLY A 468 -15.08 -12.51 1.03
N GLU A 469 -14.66 -11.75 2.03
CA GLU A 469 -15.55 -11.21 3.06
C GLU A 469 -15.68 -9.69 2.98
N SER A 470 -16.71 -9.13 3.62
CA SER A 470 -17.08 -7.72 3.45
C SER A 470 -15.98 -6.73 3.82
N VAL A 471 -15.10 -7.04 4.80
CA VAL A 471 -13.97 -6.16 5.14
C VAL A 471 -12.97 -5.99 3.99
N LYS A 472 -12.93 -6.93 3.03
CA LYS A 472 -12.10 -6.84 1.82
C LYS A 472 -12.88 -6.68 0.51
N GLU A 473 -14.16 -6.30 0.57
CA GLU A 473 -15.00 -6.15 -0.62
C GLU A 473 -14.45 -5.12 -1.63
N LEU A 474 -14.00 -3.96 -1.13
CA LEU A 474 -13.41 -2.93 -2.00
C LEU A 474 -12.12 -3.41 -2.68
N HIS A 475 -11.30 -4.18 -1.97
CA HIS A 475 -10.06 -4.76 -2.49
C HIS A 475 -10.35 -5.76 -3.61
N MET A 476 -11.27 -6.70 -3.36
CA MET A 476 -11.70 -7.69 -4.36
C MET A 476 -12.49 -7.07 -5.52
N GLY A 477 -13.12 -5.91 -5.33
CA GLY A 477 -13.90 -5.20 -6.33
C GLY A 477 -13.15 -4.05 -6.99
N TYR A 478 -13.19 -2.87 -6.38
CA TYR A 478 -12.70 -1.62 -6.95
C TYR A 478 -11.20 -1.67 -7.32
N PHE A 479 -10.36 -2.15 -6.40
CA PHE A 479 -8.90 -2.17 -6.60
C PHE A 479 -8.46 -3.28 -7.58
N LEU A 480 -8.95 -4.51 -7.41
CA LEU A 480 -8.64 -5.62 -8.31
C LEU A 480 -9.08 -5.37 -9.76
N ARG A 481 -10.16 -4.61 -9.98
CA ARG A 481 -10.58 -4.17 -11.34
C ARG A 481 -9.84 -2.94 -11.86
N GLY A 482 -8.81 -2.48 -11.16
CA GLY A 482 -8.01 -1.33 -11.57
C GLY A 482 -8.78 -0.02 -11.50
N ARG A 483 -9.30 0.33 -10.31
CA ARG A 483 -10.04 1.57 -10.01
C ARG A 483 -11.36 1.71 -10.77
N ARG A 484 -12.15 0.61 -10.79
CA ARG A 484 -13.49 0.59 -11.42
C ARG A 484 -14.55 0.20 -10.42
N GLU A 485 -15.59 1.01 -10.31
CA GLU A 485 -16.76 0.73 -9.45
C GLU A 485 -17.62 -0.43 -9.98
N SER A 486 -17.69 -0.57 -11.30
CA SER A 486 -18.47 -1.61 -11.98
C SER A 486 -17.59 -2.42 -12.94
N PRO A 487 -17.91 -3.70 -13.21
CA PRO A 487 -17.20 -4.46 -14.23
C PRO A 487 -17.43 -3.83 -15.60
N ILE A 488 -16.55 -4.14 -16.56
CA ILE A 488 -16.69 -3.63 -17.94
C ILE A 488 -18.02 -4.08 -18.56
N SER A 489 -18.48 -5.28 -18.23
CA SER A 489 -19.80 -5.78 -18.61
C SER A 489 -20.48 -6.43 -17.41
N SER A 490 -21.77 -6.19 -17.22
CA SER A 490 -22.52 -6.72 -16.08
C SER A 490 -22.63 -8.25 -16.06
N ASN A 491 -22.38 -8.91 -17.20
CA ASN A 491 -22.45 -10.37 -17.32
C ASN A 491 -21.10 -11.09 -17.12
N CYS A 492 -19.97 -10.40 -16.98
CA CYS A 492 -18.66 -11.06 -16.90
C CYS A 492 -18.16 -11.33 -15.47
N GLU A 493 -18.82 -10.77 -14.45
CA GLU A 493 -18.42 -10.87 -13.05
C GLU A 493 -19.54 -11.48 -12.20
N VAL A 494 -19.17 -12.42 -11.34
CA VAL A 494 -20.00 -12.91 -10.24
C VAL A 494 -19.26 -12.62 -8.93
N ARG A 495 -19.99 -12.22 -7.89
CA ARG A 495 -19.44 -11.98 -6.56
C ARG A 495 -20.09 -12.90 -5.53
N HIS A 496 -19.26 -13.42 -4.64
CA HIS A 496 -19.68 -14.10 -3.42
C HIS A 496 -18.96 -13.47 -2.23
N ILE A 497 -19.59 -12.44 -1.66
CA ILE A 497 -19.06 -11.71 -0.49
C ILE A 497 -19.77 -12.21 0.76
N VAL A 498 -19.02 -12.86 1.65
CA VAL A 498 -19.51 -13.31 2.95
C VAL A 498 -19.50 -12.12 3.91
N PRO A 499 -20.61 -11.80 4.61
CA PRO A 499 -20.58 -10.77 5.64
C PRO A 499 -19.55 -11.12 6.73
N SER A 500 -18.62 -10.20 7.02
CA SER A 500 -17.70 -10.33 8.16
C SER A 500 -18.49 -10.39 9.47
N PHE A 501 -17.87 -10.92 10.54
CA PHE A 501 -18.50 -10.98 11.86
C PHE A 501 -18.89 -9.57 12.37
N GLY A 502 -20.06 -9.46 13.00
CA GLY A 502 -20.56 -8.20 13.54
C GLY A 502 -20.93 -8.30 15.02
N GLU A 503 -21.79 -7.37 15.47
CA GLU A 503 -22.15 -7.25 16.89
C GLU A 503 -22.77 -8.53 17.46
N GLN A 504 -23.52 -9.27 16.64
CA GLN A 504 -24.17 -10.53 17.04
C GLN A 504 -23.15 -11.60 17.42
N GLU A 505 -21.95 -11.54 16.85
CA GLU A 505 -20.83 -12.44 17.12
C GLU A 505 -19.76 -11.80 18.04
N GLY A 506 -20.07 -10.64 18.65
CA GLY A 506 -19.21 -9.96 19.62
C GLY A 506 -18.11 -9.08 19.00
N VAL A 507 -18.20 -8.78 17.70
CA VAL A 507 -17.29 -7.88 16.97
C VAL A 507 -17.97 -6.54 16.76
N VAL A 508 -17.59 -5.52 17.53
CA VAL A 508 -18.15 -4.17 17.43
C VAL A 508 -17.29 -3.30 16.51
N ASN A 509 -15.99 -3.59 16.42
CA ASN A 509 -15.04 -2.94 15.53
C ASN A 509 -13.87 -3.88 15.22
N ASP A 510 -12.99 -3.47 14.30
CA ASP A 510 -11.86 -4.28 13.84
C ASP A 510 -10.90 -4.70 14.97
N SER A 511 -10.85 -3.99 16.10
CA SER A 511 -10.03 -4.40 17.24
C SER A 511 -10.59 -5.59 18.04
N ASP A 512 -11.82 -6.03 17.75
CA ASP A 512 -12.46 -7.18 18.39
C ASP A 512 -12.25 -8.50 17.62
N VAL A 513 -11.68 -8.47 16.40
CA VAL A 513 -11.56 -9.68 15.55
C VAL A 513 -10.70 -10.80 16.17
N TYR A 514 -9.89 -10.48 17.20
CA TYR A 514 -9.17 -11.49 18.00
C TYR A 514 -10.08 -12.52 18.66
N LYS A 515 -11.38 -12.22 18.84
CA LYS A 515 -12.38 -13.16 19.40
C LYS A 515 -12.76 -14.26 18.40
N VAL A 516 -12.55 -14.01 17.11
CA VAL A 516 -12.92 -14.86 15.98
C VAL A 516 -11.76 -14.93 14.98
N PRO A 517 -10.58 -15.44 15.39
CA PRO A 517 -9.33 -15.29 14.63
C PRO A 517 -9.35 -15.93 13.23
N ALA A 518 -10.13 -17.00 13.04
CA ALA A 518 -10.30 -17.61 11.72
C ALA A 518 -11.09 -16.73 10.73
N MET A 519 -11.80 -15.71 11.23
CA MET A 519 -12.74 -14.88 10.47
C MET A 519 -13.64 -15.74 9.58
N ARG A 520 -13.88 -15.36 8.32
CA ARG A 520 -14.72 -16.14 7.40
C ARG A 520 -13.94 -17.15 6.55
N SER A 521 -12.73 -17.55 6.97
CA SER A 521 -11.88 -18.46 6.19
C SER A 521 -12.57 -19.79 5.88
N VAL A 522 -13.41 -20.30 6.79
CA VAL A 522 -14.15 -21.56 6.60
C VAL A 522 -15.24 -21.41 5.54
N GLU A 523 -16.05 -20.36 5.63
CA GLU A 523 -17.13 -20.05 4.70
C GLU A 523 -16.58 -19.76 3.29
N ILE A 524 -15.51 -18.97 3.21
CA ILE A 524 -14.81 -18.69 1.94
C ILE A 524 -14.27 -20.01 1.35
N THR A 525 -13.64 -20.86 2.15
CA THR A 525 -13.17 -22.18 1.69
C THR A 525 -14.31 -23.03 1.13
N ASN A 526 -15.46 -23.07 1.80
CA ASN A 526 -16.63 -23.82 1.33
C ASN A 526 -17.13 -23.29 -0.03
N ALA A 527 -17.24 -21.97 -0.18
CA ALA A 527 -17.67 -21.34 -1.42
C ALA A 527 -16.70 -21.64 -2.58
N LEU A 528 -15.39 -21.64 -2.32
CA LEU A 528 -14.38 -22.01 -3.33
C LEU A 528 -14.48 -23.48 -3.73
N VAL A 529 -14.66 -24.38 -2.77
CA VAL A 529 -14.83 -25.82 -3.04
C VAL A 529 -16.07 -26.07 -3.89
N GLU A 530 -17.20 -25.43 -3.58
CA GLU A 530 -18.42 -25.53 -4.38
C GLU A 530 -18.21 -25.00 -5.80
N ALA A 531 -17.62 -23.80 -5.94
CA ALA A 531 -17.38 -23.17 -7.24
C ALA A 531 -16.47 -24.01 -8.14
N MET A 532 -15.38 -24.57 -7.59
CA MET A 532 -14.46 -25.44 -8.32
C MET A 532 -15.12 -26.77 -8.71
N SER A 533 -15.90 -27.36 -7.78
CA SER A 533 -16.62 -28.61 -8.04
C SER A 533 -17.64 -28.47 -9.17
N ALA A 534 -18.30 -27.31 -9.23
CA ALA A 534 -19.26 -26.98 -10.27
C ALA A 534 -18.61 -26.66 -11.64
N ARG A 535 -17.29 -26.43 -11.68
CA ARG A 535 -16.50 -26.16 -12.90
C ARG A 535 -17.03 -25.00 -13.75
N ARG A 536 -17.70 -24.03 -13.10
CA ARG A 536 -18.44 -22.93 -13.77
C ARG A 536 -17.55 -21.79 -14.26
N TYR A 537 -16.48 -21.51 -13.53
CA TYR A 537 -15.68 -20.31 -13.75
C TYR A 537 -14.25 -20.70 -14.19
N PRO A 538 -13.77 -20.22 -15.36
CA PRO A 538 -12.39 -20.42 -15.76
C PRO A 538 -11.41 -19.63 -14.86
N LEU A 539 -11.87 -18.53 -14.25
CA LEU A 539 -11.10 -17.74 -13.30
C LEU A 539 -11.89 -17.54 -12.00
N ILE A 540 -11.28 -17.89 -10.88
CA ILE A 540 -11.77 -17.58 -9.53
C ILE A 540 -10.68 -16.75 -8.84
N CYS A 541 -11.03 -15.61 -8.29
CA CYS A 541 -10.16 -14.81 -7.44
C CYS A 541 -10.73 -14.81 -6.02
N ALA A 542 -9.89 -15.09 -5.03
CA ALA A 542 -10.28 -15.18 -3.63
C ALA A 542 -9.36 -14.36 -2.73
N ASN A 543 -9.90 -13.78 -1.67
CA ASN A 543 -9.12 -13.20 -0.57
C ASN A 543 -9.35 -13.97 0.73
N LEU A 544 -8.28 -14.16 1.52
CA LEU A 544 -8.35 -14.60 2.91
C LEU A 544 -7.78 -13.50 3.82
N ALA A 545 -8.67 -12.84 4.57
CA ALA A 545 -8.39 -11.57 5.23
C ALA A 545 -7.72 -11.69 6.62
N SER A 546 -7.76 -12.86 7.25
CA SER A 546 -7.49 -12.99 8.68
C SER A 546 -6.06 -12.65 9.08
N THR A 547 -5.08 -12.91 8.22
CA THR A 547 -3.67 -12.64 8.54
C THR A 547 -3.40 -11.14 8.73
N ASP A 548 -3.95 -10.28 7.86
CA ASP A 548 -3.82 -8.83 7.97
C ASP A 548 -4.61 -8.26 9.16
N MET A 549 -5.88 -8.65 9.27
CA MET A 549 -6.77 -8.14 10.31
C MET A 549 -6.26 -8.47 11.71
N LEU A 550 -5.65 -9.64 11.91
CA LEU A 550 -5.01 -10.00 13.18
C LEU A 550 -3.59 -9.44 13.31
N GLY A 551 -2.87 -9.25 12.21
CA GLY A 551 -1.58 -8.57 12.19
C GLY A 551 -1.66 -7.15 12.77
N HIS A 552 -2.72 -6.42 12.43
CA HIS A 552 -3.02 -5.10 13.02
C HIS A 552 -3.22 -5.11 14.54
N LEU A 553 -3.48 -6.27 15.15
CA LEU A 553 -3.65 -6.42 16.59
C LEU A 553 -2.37 -6.84 17.32
N LEU A 554 -1.26 -7.01 16.60
CA LEU A 554 0.05 -7.25 17.19
C LEU A 554 0.66 -5.96 17.77
N PRO A 555 1.44 -6.05 18.85
CA PRO A 555 1.82 -7.27 19.58
C PRO A 555 0.73 -7.78 20.56
N ARG A 556 -0.36 -7.05 20.75
CA ARG A 556 -1.31 -7.30 21.84
C ARG A 556 -1.98 -8.67 21.77
N HIS A 557 -2.33 -9.14 20.56
CA HIS A 557 -3.13 -10.37 20.36
C HIS A 557 -2.36 -11.50 19.64
N PHE A 558 -1.15 -11.80 20.09
CA PHE A 558 -0.27 -12.81 19.49
C PHE A 558 -0.92 -14.18 19.26
N TYR A 559 -1.54 -14.78 20.28
CA TYR A 559 -2.13 -16.11 20.14
C TYR A 559 -3.34 -16.13 19.20
N ALA A 560 -4.07 -15.02 19.08
CA ALA A 560 -5.13 -14.90 18.09
C ALA A 560 -4.56 -14.79 16.67
N ALA A 561 -3.45 -14.08 16.48
CA ALA A 561 -2.73 -14.05 15.21
C ALA A 561 -2.19 -15.44 14.82
N VAL A 562 -1.66 -16.20 15.78
CA VAL A 562 -1.27 -17.61 15.58
C VAL A 562 -2.46 -18.45 15.11
N ALA A 563 -3.60 -18.37 15.80
CA ALA A 563 -4.81 -19.10 15.40
C ALA A 563 -5.35 -18.67 14.02
N ALA A 564 -5.20 -17.41 13.64
CA ALA A 564 -5.57 -16.92 12.32
C ALA A 564 -4.69 -17.52 11.21
N TYR A 565 -3.38 -17.61 11.44
CA TYR A 565 -2.46 -18.27 10.51
C TYR A 565 -2.77 -19.77 10.38
N GLU A 566 -3.04 -20.46 11.48
CA GLU A 566 -3.44 -21.88 11.47
C GLU A 566 -4.76 -22.11 10.71
N ALA A 567 -5.72 -21.19 10.80
CA ALA A 567 -6.96 -21.27 10.04
C ALA A 567 -6.73 -21.11 8.53
N VAL A 568 -5.84 -20.20 8.12
CA VAL A 568 -5.45 -20.01 6.71
C VAL A 568 -4.70 -21.24 6.19
N ASP A 569 -3.79 -21.81 6.99
CA ASP A 569 -3.06 -23.03 6.64
C ASP A 569 -4.01 -24.21 6.33
N ALA A 570 -4.96 -24.48 7.23
CA ALA A 570 -5.97 -25.52 7.05
C ALA A 570 -6.90 -25.24 5.85
N ALA A 571 -7.28 -23.98 5.63
CA ALA A 571 -8.05 -23.57 4.47
C ALA A 571 -7.30 -23.87 3.16
N LEU A 572 -6.04 -23.45 3.05
CA LEU A 572 -5.21 -23.67 1.86
C LEU A 572 -4.98 -25.14 1.58
N ALA A 573 -4.76 -25.97 2.60
CA ALA A 573 -4.64 -27.42 2.44
C ALA A 573 -5.87 -28.01 1.72
N ARG A 574 -7.07 -27.64 2.17
CA ARG A 574 -8.33 -28.10 1.59
C ARG A 574 -8.57 -27.53 0.19
N ILE A 575 -8.33 -26.22 0.01
CA ILE A 575 -8.53 -25.54 -1.28
C ILE A 575 -7.62 -26.13 -2.35
N VAL A 576 -6.31 -26.29 -2.08
CA VAL A 576 -5.34 -26.81 -3.05
C VAL A 576 -5.63 -28.26 -3.40
N THR A 577 -6.05 -29.08 -2.43
CA THR A 577 -6.45 -30.47 -2.68
C THR A 577 -7.61 -30.53 -3.68
N VAL A 578 -8.70 -29.81 -3.41
CA VAL A 578 -9.87 -29.78 -4.31
C VAL A 578 -9.52 -29.16 -5.66
N ALA A 579 -8.71 -28.10 -5.69
CA ALA A 579 -8.27 -27.48 -6.93
C ALA A 579 -7.58 -28.49 -7.86
N ARG A 580 -6.67 -29.32 -7.32
CA ARG A 580 -6.00 -30.38 -8.07
C ARG A 580 -6.99 -31.42 -8.62
N ASP A 581 -7.92 -31.89 -7.80
CA ASP A 581 -8.94 -32.88 -8.20
C ASP A 581 -9.84 -32.37 -9.34
N PHE A 582 -10.10 -31.06 -9.39
CA PHE A 582 -10.96 -30.43 -10.40
C PHE A 582 -10.19 -29.77 -11.56
N GLY A 583 -8.86 -29.94 -11.60
CA GLY A 583 -8.03 -29.48 -12.72
C GLY A 583 -7.72 -27.98 -12.73
N TYR A 584 -7.76 -27.32 -11.56
CA TYR A 584 -7.41 -25.90 -11.42
C TYR A 584 -5.90 -25.74 -11.18
N HIS A 585 -5.28 -24.82 -11.90
CA HIS A 585 -4.02 -24.21 -11.45
C HIS A 585 -4.33 -23.27 -10.28
N VAL A 586 -3.48 -23.24 -9.27
CA VAL A 586 -3.63 -22.31 -8.14
C VAL A 586 -2.45 -21.36 -8.11
N VAL A 587 -2.72 -20.06 -8.02
CA VAL A 587 -1.72 -19.04 -7.71
C VAL A 587 -2.02 -18.53 -6.30
N ILE A 588 -1.15 -18.82 -5.35
CA ILE A 588 -1.24 -18.33 -3.97
C ILE A 588 -0.23 -17.21 -3.84
N THR A 589 -0.66 -16.03 -3.42
CA THR A 589 0.21 -14.86 -3.22
C THR A 589 -0.24 -14.09 -1.97
N SER A 590 0.45 -13.00 -1.66
CA SER A 590 -0.02 -12.00 -0.70
C SER A 590 0.03 -10.61 -1.34
N ASP A 591 -0.81 -9.70 -0.86
CA ASP A 591 -0.85 -8.32 -1.34
C ASP A 591 0.23 -7.43 -0.69
N HIS A 592 0.60 -7.73 0.55
CA HIS A 592 1.71 -7.14 1.31
C HIS A 592 2.07 -8.03 2.51
N GLY A 593 3.01 -7.57 3.37
CA GLY A 593 3.28 -8.17 4.67
C GLY A 593 2.65 -7.41 5.84
N ASN A 594 2.40 -8.11 6.94
CA ASN A 594 1.88 -7.59 8.20
C ASN A 594 2.17 -8.60 9.34
N ILE A 595 1.51 -9.76 9.35
CA ILE A 595 1.51 -10.71 10.48
C ILE A 595 2.89 -11.29 10.82
N GLU A 596 3.84 -11.25 9.90
CA GLU A 596 5.23 -11.63 10.14
C GLU A 596 6.00 -10.64 11.00
N LEU A 597 5.44 -9.45 11.26
CA LEU A 597 5.96 -8.44 12.18
C LEU A 597 5.24 -8.54 13.52
N ASP A 598 5.96 -8.36 14.62
CA ASP A 598 5.34 -8.21 15.96
C ASP A 598 4.92 -6.75 16.19
N ALA A 599 4.27 -6.17 15.18
CA ALA A 599 3.87 -4.76 15.12
C ALA A 599 2.53 -4.64 14.39
N SER A 600 1.76 -3.60 14.70
CA SER A 600 0.44 -3.35 14.09
C SER A 600 0.47 -2.75 12.70
N SER A 601 1.66 -2.36 12.20
CA SER A 601 1.85 -1.77 10.88
C SER A 601 2.17 -2.83 9.83
N HIS A 602 1.78 -2.58 8.58
CA HIS A 602 2.29 -3.38 7.45
C HIS A 602 3.80 -3.27 7.33
N SER A 603 4.37 -4.18 6.55
CA SER A 603 5.82 -4.24 6.33
C SER A 603 6.23 -3.79 4.93
N VAL A 604 7.53 -3.55 4.79
CA VAL A 604 8.19 -3.41 3.48
C VAL A 604 8.73 -4.74 2.97
N ASN A 605 8.47 -5.84 3.68
CA ASN A 605 9.01 -7.16 3.35
C ASN A 605 8.44 -7.67 2.03
N ASP A 606 9.19 -8.57 1.40
CA ASP A 606 8.66 -9.38 0.30
C ASP A 606 7.58 -10.33 0.81
N VAL A 607 6.71 -10.74 -0.11
CA VAL A 607 5.77 -11.83 0.06
C VAL A 607 6.23 -13.04 -0.76
N LEU A 608 5.54 -14.17 -0.66
CA LEU A 608 5.78 -15.34 -1.51
C LEU A 608 4.62 -15.57 -2.47
N THR A 609 4.95 -15.79 -3.74
CA THR A 609 4.00 -16.29 -4.73
C THR A 609 4.33 -17.74 -5.04
N THR A 610 3.34 -18.62 -4.88
CA THR A 610 3.41 -20.04 -5.17
C THR A 610 2.46 -20.39 -6.31
N VAL A 611 2.94 -21.14 -7.29
CA VAL A 611 2.13 -21.62 -8.41
C VAL A 611 2.04 -23.14 -8.38
N VAL A 612 0.81 -23.63 -8.23
CA VAL A 612 0.47 -25.05 -8.13
C VAL A 612 -0.19 -25.50 -9.43
N ALA A 613 0.32 -26.57 -10.03
CA ALA A 613 -0.35 -27.24 -11.14
C ALA A 613 -1.30 -28.35 -10.63
N PRO A 614 -2.35 -28.69 -11.41
CA PRO A 614 -3.17 -29.86 -11.13
C PRO A 614 -2.37 -31.16 -11.05
N ARG A 615 -1.31 -31.27 -11.86
CA ARG A 615 -0.42 -32.42 -11.94
C ARG A 615 1.02 -31.96 -12.17
N GLY A 616 1.96 -32.60 -11.49
CA GLY A 616 3.39 -32.29 -11.60
C GLY A 616 3.78 -30.93 -11.01
N ARG A 617 5.02 -30.51 -11.26
CA ARG A 617 5.59 -29.23 -10.85
C ARG A 617 5.85 -28.37 -12.08
N LEU A 618 5.50 -27.09 -12.03
CA LEU A 618 5.81 -26.13 -13.09
C LEU A 618 7.25 -25.65 -13.01
N MET A 619 7.83 -25.32 -14.15
CA MET A 619 9.16 -24.71 -14.24
C MET A 619 9.06 -23.19 -14.14
N LEU A 620 10.03 -22.60 -13.45
CA LEU A 620 10.13 -21.15 -13.30
C LEU A 620 10.71 -20.53 -14.58
N ALA A 621 10.04 -19.51 -15.12
CA ALA A 621 10.55 -18.76 -16.25
C ALA A 621 11.82 -18.00 -15.85
N ARG A 622 12.87 -18.10 -16.69
CA ARG A 622 14.17 -17.45 -16.45
C ARG A 622 14.01 -15.95 -16.29
N ARG A 623 14.71 -15.41 -15.29
CA ARG A 623 14.80 -13.98 -14.95
C ARG A 623 16.20 -13.68 -14.45
N GLU A 624 16.57 -12.40 -14.35
CA GLU A 624 17.89 -12.01 -13.85
C GLU A 624 17.96 -12.20 -12.32
N VAL A 625 17.03 -11.56 -11.62
CA VAL A 625 16.83 -11.68 -10.17
C VAL A 625 15.74 -12.72 -9.90
N TYR A 626 15.96 -13.64 -8.96
CA TYR A 626 14.98 -14.62 -8.47
C TYR A 626 13.93 -13.93 -7.58
N GLN A 627 13.19 -13.00 -8.16
CA GLN A 627 12.13 -12.26 -7.49
C GLN A 627 11.09 -11.86 -8.54
N ALA A 628 9.82 -11.92 -8.16
CA ALA A 628 8.70 -11.45 -8.95
C ALA A 628 8.21 -10.09 -8.44
N LYS A 629 7.38 -9.47 -9.27
CA LYS A 629 6.63 -8.26 -8.91
C LYS A 629 5.15 -8.64 -8.87
N LEU A 630 4.35 -7.94 -8.09
CA LEU A 630 2.91 -8.25 -8.00
C LEU A 630 2.21 -8.22 -9.36
N PHE A 631 2.60 -7.32 -10.27
CA PHE A 631 2.02 -7.29 -11.62
C PHE A 631 2.43 -8.48 -12.51
N ASP A 632 3.43 -9.29 -12.14
CA ASP A 632 3.77 -10.54 -12.85
C ASP A 632 2.68 -11.61 -12.65
N ILE A 633 1.84 -11.47 -11.63
CA ILE A 633 0.78 -12.43 -11.29
C ILE A 633 -0.31 -12.44 -12.36
N SER A 634 -0.75 -11.27 -12.84
CA SER A 634 -1.73 -11.18 -13.93
C SER A 634 -1.25 -11.84 -15.23
N TRP A 635 0.03 -11.69 -15.56
CA TRP A 635 0.70 -12.39 -16.67
C TRP A 635 0.74 -13.90 -16.45
N THR A 636 1.02 -14.34 -15.24
CA THR A 636 1.00 -15.75 -14.84
C THR A 636 -0.39 -16.35 -14.99
N VAL A 637 -1.42 -15.67 -14.49
CA VAL A 637 -2.82 -16.07 -14.67
C VAL A 637 -3.19 -16.13 -16.16
N GLY A 638 -2.80 -15.13 -16.95
CA GLY A 638 -3.02 -15.12 -18.40
C GLY A 638 -2.37 -16.29 -19.13
N ARG A 639 -1.14 -16.65 -18.78
CA ARG A 639 -0.43 -17.83 -19.32
C ARG A 639 -1.17 -19.13 -18.96
N LEU A 640 -1.57 -19.28 -17.71
CA LEU A 640 -2.27 -20.48 -17.24
C LEU A 640 -3.69 -20.62 -17.84
N LEU A 641 -4.36 -19.50 -18.14
CA LEU A 641 -5.62 -19.48 -18.89
C LEU A 641 -5.43 -19.72 -20.41
N GLY A 642 -4.20 -19.61 -20.92
CA GLY A 642 -3.90 -19.73 -22.35
C GLY A 642 -4.23 -18.48 -23.18
N VAL A 643 -4.28 -17.30 -22.55
CA VAL A 643 -4.64 -16.01 -23.18
C VAL A 643 -3.48 -15.00 -23.19
N GLU A 644 -2.25 -15.44 -22.90
CA GLU A 644 -1.07 -14.57 -22.85
C GLU A 644 -0.88 -13.76 -24.14
N GLU A 645 -1.11 -14.36 -25.31
CA GLU A 645 -0.98 -13.68 -26.61
C GLU A 645 -2.06 -12.62 -26.84
N ASP A 646 -3.26 -12.77 -26.27
CA ASP A 646 -4.28 -11.71 -26.24
C ASP A 646 -3.81 -10.53 -25.39
N LEU A 647 -3.24 -10.81 -24.20
CA LEU A 647 -2.72 -9.78 -23.30
C LEU A 647 -1.53 -9.04 -23.94
N LYS A 648 -0.61 -9.73 -24.61
CA LYS A 648 0.50 -9.12 -25.35
C LYS A 648 0.00 -8.23 -26.50
N ARG A 649 -1.01 -8.68 -27.25
CA ARG A 649 -1.62 -7.87 -28.33
C ARG A 649 -2.26 -6.60 -27.78
N HIS A 650 -2.99 -6.69 -26.66
CA HIS A 650 -3.52 -5.52 -25.97
C HIS A 650 -2.40 -4.55 -25.60
N MET A 651 -1.35 -5.03 -24.90
CA MET A 651 -0.23 -4.19 -24.49
C MET A 651 0.45 -3.49 -25.67
N ALA A 652 0.70 -4.21 -26.78
CA ALA A 652 1.28 -3.64 -27.99
C ALA A 652 0.40 -2.53 -28.60
N SER A 653 -0.92 -2.62 -28.50
CA SER A 653 -1.86 -1.61 -29.01
C SER A 653 -1.90 -0.32 -28.19
N THR A 654 -1.52 -0.38 -26.90
CA THR A 654 -1.64 0.76 -25.99
C THR A 654 -0.46 1.73 -26.00
N GLY A 655 0.62 1.40 -26.73
CA GLY A 655 1.79 2.27 -26.96
C GLY A 655 2.71 2.52 -25.75
N ASP A 656 2.34 2.10 -24.53
CA ASP A 656 3.05 2.41 -23.29
C ASP A 656 3.78 1.20 -22.67
N ALA A 657 4.66 0.54 -23.41
CA ALA A 657 5.41 -0.63 -22.92
C ALA A 657 6.46 -0.30 -21.83
N VAL A 658 6.63 0.97 -21.44
CA VAL A 658 7.77 1.44 -20.61
C VAL A 658 7.46 1.51 -19.11
N ILE A 659 6.19 1.66 -18.71
CA ILE A 659 5.83 1.76 -17.28
C ILE A 659 5.92 0.38 -16.63
N GLY A 660 6.90 0.18 -15.74
CA GLY A 660 7.20 -1.11 -15.10
C GLY A 660 8.55 -1.72 -15.52
N GLY A 661 9.21 -1.15 -16.53
CA GLY A 661 10.54 -1.55 -16.97
C GLY A 661 10.57 -2.81 -17.85
N PRO A 662 11.74 -3.43 -18.07
CA PRO A 662 11.93 -4.56 -18.99
C PRO A 662 11.20 -5.86 -18.58
N ASP A 663 10.61 -5.89 -17.38
CA ASP A 663 9.92 -7.05 -16.82
C ASP A 663 8.41 -7.08 -17.12
N VAL A 664 7.85 -6.03 -17.74
CA VAL A 664 6.46 -6.08 -18.22
C VAL A 664 6.31 -7.21 -19.24
N GLY A 665 5.26 -8.02 -19.11
CA GLY A 665 5.04 -9.14 -20.03
C GLY A 665 5.71 -10.45 -19.63
N ARG A 666 6.19 -10.59 -18.39
CA ARG A 666 6.91 -11.79 -17.92
C ARG A 666 6.09 -12.60 -16.90
N PRO A 667 5.39 -13.66 -17.33
CA PRO A 667 4.81 -14.64 -16.40
C PRO A 667 5.88 -15.32 -15.53
N ILE A 668 5.48 -15.76 -14.34
CA ILE A 668 6.36 -16.46 -13.39
C ILE A 668 6.77 -17.85 -13.90
N VAL A 669 5.84 -18.57 -14.52
CA VAL A 669 6.05 -19.97 -14.96
C VAL A 669 6.42 -20.05 -16.43
N GLU A 670 7.18 -21.04 -16.87
CA GLU A 670 7.38 -21.34 -18.30
C GLU A 670 6.06 -21.69 -19.02
N PRO A 671 5.99 -21.63 -20.37
CA PRO A 671 4.79 -22.05 -21.12
C PRO A 671 4.32 -23.46 -20.75
N VAL A 672 3.00 -23.61 -20.54
CA VAL A 672 2.31 -24.83 -20.05
C VAL A 672 1.53 -25.57 -21.12
#